data_AF-A0AAJ3HU18-F1
#
_entry.id   AF-A0AAJ3HU18-F1
#
_cell.length_a   1.000
_cell.length_b   1.000
_cell.length_c   1.000
_cell.angle_alpha   90.00
_cell.angle_beta   90.00
_cell.angle_gamma   90.00
#
_symmetry.space_group_name_H-M   'P 1'
#
loop_
_entity.id
_entity.type
_entity.pdbx_description
1 polymer ?
#
loop_
_entity_poly.entity_id
_entity_poly.type
_entity_poly.pdbx_seq_one_letter_code
_entity_poly.pdbx_strand_id
1 'polypeptide(L)'
;MNKYLKYTLLLLILPTVFMPFWFPALLMLILSSLDAINIKMLPSSIVFDERNFLMGLWLGSLIMTTVMLLQSWRSKNGFYLLGGILVVFMAIAVSLTIIPHSELENRRRTVLQDISGYQWRAYHSSALEKQENINKAVFYQPQKAMEYLNQLNAQRKNLPTLDYLDEDLSVAMVAKEHYLTSSKGSLIQNEAIKTLAYYGDWLLNQPEIVITQALSALFKPNDTQLEFVGVNTLLSAPLMIEAWQTRALTHIVKSQANIDLEKAAAALMVADMLETDNLGYHNQSLQTLLEKTVSELPKEQRQAYQVLQARAVEERYYRQNTTPPAEITDLANQRLMLNYIVNRGYTTYVTMHSATRKEYPGIVTIDSPNEIQNFTDVNYPIIKQYIPHADVVLSVDVDAQGRVSGLWIQKSSGIESFDHEALKIALPWRFMPTSEGYRQRVIVNFDSTRLGWNQYMIEQQPLLVALAKGYARQDPKSIILGENKLEEILTRAPEKESAVVSTGYDPYSSYQREYKLQQQNKTKLQSILKELQTLPKGKNNHEDWDNSLHFLNEQLSLNQSNDDVVRMIARFELQYYNVGVNNLAQSPDIYPQDETYWQDLLLKARNHFELAIGLDPTKSDVWLGWGITWLDEDPEIAAGAFAKAAQLKTEDSLASTLQMLEMRMAMNTLEGVRLERYQTLRARMDMRYLPEGIETNLIHDYLSDDLTQIQLAQRPIPKTDPNSKVVRKPLNKNNIEQSNRLFSIDFSGANIKENSQKLPQVTVPENAPKMGDIILQLDLDAEGIPTVVMIKSGSGNLQIDNAVIDAAYQWRFSNTKKGSTTLISVQFSL
;
A
#
# COMPACT_ATOMS: atom_id res chain seq x y z
N MET A 1 -81.74 28.34 27.09
CA MET A 1 -80.29 28.52 26.88
C MET A 1 -79.81 29.62 27.81
N ASN A 2 -79.00 29.28 28.81
CA ASN A 2 -78.70 30.14 29.96
C ASN A 2 -78.00 31.44 29.50
N LYS A 3 -78.41 32.62 30.02
CA LYS A 3 -77.86 33.93 29.59
C LYS A 3 -76.32 33.94 29.64
N TYR A 4 -75.75 33.30 30.66
CA TYR A 4 -74.31 33.10 30.81
C TYR A 4 -73.66 32.33 29.66
N LEU A 5 -74.29 31.26 29.17
CA LEU A 5 -73.77 30.46 28.05
C LEU A 5 -73.74 31.26 26.75
N LYS A 6 -74.73 32.13 26.53
CA LYS A 6 -74.81 33.02 25.36
C LYS A 6 -73.73 34.11 25.42
N TYR A 7 -73.45 34.67 26.60
CA TYR A 7 -72.38 35.64 26.79
C TYR A 7 -70.99 35.01 26.68
N THR A 8 -70.75 33.80 27.21
CA THR A 8 -69.47 33.09 27.02
C THR A 8 -69.25 32.68 25.56
N LEU A 9 -70.28 32.25 24.84
CA LEU A 9 -70.19 31.97 23.40
C LEU A 9 -69.92 33.25 22.60
N LEU A 10 -70.57 34.38 22.93
CA LEU A 10 -70.29 35.67 22.30
C LEU A 10 -68.87 36.17 22.60
N LEU A 11 -68.38 35.98 23.82
CA LEU A 11 -67.00 36.31 24.22
C LEU A 11 -65.94 35.42 23.54
N LEU A 12 -66.30 34.19 23.16
CA LEU A 12 -65.45 33.29 22.38
C LEU A 12 -65.52 33.54 20.88
N ILE A 13 -66.69 33.94 20.34
CA ILE A 13 -66.95 34.19 18.92
C ILE A 13 -66.40 35.55 18.47
N LEU A 14 -66.49 36.60 19.28
CA LEU A 14 -66.00 37.93 18.93
C LEU A 14 -64.49 37.92 18.59
N PRO A 15 -63.61 37.29 19.40
CA PRO A 15 -62.18 37.21 19.08
C PRO A 15 -61.88 36.28 17.91
N THR A 16 -62.62 35.17 17.73
CA THR A 16 -62.43 34.25 16.59
C THR A 16 -62.75 34.89 15.24
N VAL A 17 -63.73 35.78 15.18
CA VAL A 17 -64.13 36.45 13.95
C VAL A 17 -63.24 37.66 13.64
N PHE A 18 -62.79 38.41 14.65
CA PHE A 18 -62.00 39.64 14.46
C PHE A 18 -60.48 39.47 14.55
N MET A 19 -59.99 38.34 15.08
CA MET A 19 -58.57 38.03 15.13
C MET A 19 -58.35 36.57 14.70
N PRO A 20 -58.17 36.29 13.40
CA PRO A 20 -57.98 34.92 12.90
C PRO A 20 -56.72 34.22 13.48
N PHE A 21 -55.83 34.98 14.12
CA PHE A 21 -54.63 34.48 14.80
C PHE A 21 -54.78 34.33 16.31
N TRP A 22 -55.92 34.68 16.92
CA TRP A 22 -56.07 34.58 18.38
C TRP A 22 -56.09 33.13 18.86
N PHE A 23 -56.59 32.18 18.08
CA PHE A 23 -56.61 30.77 18.47
C PHE A 23 -55.18 30.19 18.44
N PRO A 24 -54.37 30.39 17.37
CA PRO A 24 -52.93 30.09 17.41
C PRO A 24 -52.18 30.83 18.52
N ALA A 25 -52.48 32.11 18.78
CA ALA A 25 -51.81 32.90 19.83
C ALA A 25 -52.21 32.44 21.24
N LEU A 26 -53.47 32.09 21.47
CA LEU A 26 -53.97 31.52 22.71
C LEU A 26 -53.40 30.11 22.91
N LEU A 27 -53.29 29.31 21.85
CA LEU A 27 -52.65 27.99 21.89
C LEU A 27 -51.15 28.13 22.21
N MET A 28 -50.45 29.09 21.58
CA MET A 28 -49.05 29.43 21.88
C MET A 28 -48.88 30.00 23.29
N LEU A 29 -49.85 30.76 23.80
CA LEU A 29 -49.82 31.31 25.15
C LEU A 29 -50.10 30.22 26.19
N ILE A 30 -51.01 29.28 25.90
CA ILE A 30 -51.22 28.08 26.72
C ILE A 30 -49.97 27.20 26.69
N LEU A 31 -49.39 26.95 25.52
CA LEU A 31 -48.15 26.18 25.37
C LEU A 31 -46.97 26.86 26.07
N SER A 32 -46.79 28.18 25.95
CA SER A 32 -45.70 28.90 26.62
C SER A 32 -45.90 28.99 28.13
N SER A 33 -47.15 29.08 28.59
CA SER A 33 -47.49 29.01 30.02
C SER A 33 -47.22 27.60 30.57
N LEU A 34 -47.53 26.56 29.77
CA LEU A 34 -47.24 25.17 30.11
C LEU A 34 -45.73 24.91 30.14
N ASP A 35 -44.95 25.44 29.20
CA ASP A 35 -43.48 25.37 29.21
C ASP A 35 -42.87 26.07 30.44
N ALA A 36 -43.41 27.23 30.84
CA ALA A 36 -42.96 27.95 32.03
C ALA A 36 -43.28 27.20 33.34
N ILE A 37 -44.40 26.46 33.40
CA ILE A 37 -44.75 25.57 34.51
C ILE A 37 -43.87 24.31 34.50
N ASN A 38 -43.56 23.77 33.31
CA ASN A 38 -42.77 22.58 33.09
C ASN A 38 -41.33 22.71 33.62
N ILE A 39 -40.65 23.83 33.34
CA ILE A 39 -39.29 24.11 33.85
C ILE A 39 -39.25 24.09 35.39
N LYS A 40 -40.36 24.43 36.07
CA LYS A 40 -40.42 24.50 37.53
C LYS A 40 -40.89 23.20 38.20
N MET A 41 -41.65 22.35 37.50
CA MET A 41 -42.23 21.13 38.10
C MET A 41 -41.44 19.85 37.80
N LEU A 42 -40.79 19.74 36.65
CA LEU A 42 -40.09 18.51 36.24
C LEU A 42 -38.57 18.65 36.45
N PRO A 43 -37.90 17.68 37.12
CA PRO A 43 -36.46 17.69 37.36
C PRO A 43 -35.66 17.91 36.08
N SER A 44 -34.50 18.58 36.18
CA SER A 44 -33.62 18.88 35.04
C SER A 44 -33.23 17.63 34.24
N SER A 45 -33.15 16.47 34.89
CA SER A 45 -32.79 15.17 34.28
C SER A 45 -33.83 14.59 33.32
N ILE A 46 -34.97 15.26 33.06
CA ILE A 46 -35.96 14.77 32.09
C ILE A 46 -35.69 15.46 30.75
N VAL A 47 -35.40 14.67 29.71
CA VAL A 47 -35.06 15.17 28.36
C VAL A 47 -36.27 15.82 27.71
N PHE A 48 -36.03 16.75 26.78
CA PHE A 48 -37.07 17.49 26.07
C PHE A 48 -38.21 16.60 25.53
N ASP A 49 -37.90 15.46 24.92
CA ASP A 49 -38.92 14.55 24.37
C ASP A 49 -39.78 13.89 25.46
N GLU A 50 -39.16 13.47 26.57
CA GLU A 50 -39.88 12.92 27.73
C GLU A 50 -40.77 13.98 28.38
N ARG A 51 -40.29 15.23 28.48
CA ARG A 51 -41.09 16.35 28.97
C ARG A 51 -42.32 16.59 28.08
N ASN A 52 -42.14 16.59 26.77
CA ASN A 52 -43.25 16.77 25.82
C ASN A 52 -44.23 15.60 25.88
N PHE A 53 -43.74 14.38 26.05
CA PHE A 53 -44.57 13.20 26.26
C PHE A 53 -45.42 13.33 27.53
N LEU A 54 -44.80 13.69 28.67
CA LEU A 54 -45.50 13.91 29.93
C LEU A 54 -46.54 15.02 29.81
N MET A 55 -46.24 16.12 29.11
CA MET A 55 -47.20 17.18 28.85
C MET A 55 -48.38 16.70 27.99
N GLY A 56 -48.11 15.97 26.91
CA GLY A 56 -49.14 15.39 26.06
C GLY A 56 -50.04 14.43 26.84
N LEU A 57 -49.45 13.61 27.71
CA LEU A 57 -50.14 12.70 28.61
C LEU A 57 -51.03 13.46 29.61
N TRP A 58 -50.51 14.49 30.28
CA TRP A 58 -51.26 15.28 31.26
C TRP A 58 -52.41 16.07 30.62
N LEU A 59 -52.15 16.72 29.48
CA LEU A 59 -53.16 17.50 28.76
C LEU A 59 -54.25 16.58 28.20
N GLY A 60 -53.87 15.46 27.58
CA GLY A 60 -54.79 14.46 27.08
C GLY A 60 -55.65 13.85 28.19
N SER A 61 -55.02 13.51 29.32
CA SER A 61 -55.73 13.03 30.51
C SER A 61 -56.72 14.07 31.05
N LEU A 62 -56.32 15.33 31.15
CA LEU A 62 -57.18 16.41 31.65
C LEU A 62 -58.42 16.59 30.76
N ILE A 63 -58.23 16.62 29.43
CA ILE A 63 -59.32 16.74 28.46
C ILE A 63 -60.26 15.55 28.60
N MET A 64 -59.72 14.33 28.60
CA MET A 64 -60.50 13.11 28.64
C MET A 64 -61.27 12.95 29.95
N THR A 65 -60.64 13.23 31.09
CA THR A 65 -61.32 13.25 32.40
C THR A 65 -62.42 14.30 32.44
N THR A 66 -62.21 15.49 31.87
CA THR A 66 -63.23 16.56 31.80
C THR A 66 -64.44 16.11 30.96
N VAL A 67 -64.20 15.50 29.79
CA VAL A 67 -65.26 14.94 28.94
C VAL A 67 -66.03 13.84 29.67
N MET A 68 -65.33 12.95 30.36
CA MET A 68 -65.93 11.85 31.12
C MET A 68 -66.77 12.35 32.30
N LEU A 69 -66.30 13.36 33.03
CA LEU A 69 -67.06 13.99 34.13
C LEU A 69 -68.31 14.74 33.62
N LEU A 70 -68.19 15.48 32.52
CA LEU A 70 -69.32 16.13 31.84
C LEU A 70 -70.36 15.11 31.38
N GLN A 71 -69.90 14.00 30.79
CA GLN A 71 -70.77 12.93 30.34
C GLN A 71 -71.43 12.20 31.52
N SER A 72 -70.71 11.98 32.62
CA SER A 72 -71.25 11.42 33.86
C SER A 72 -72.36 12.31 34.42
N TRP A 73 -72.15 13.63 34.44
CA TRP A 73 -73.14 14.59 34.93
C TRP A 73 -74.39 14.64 34.05
N ARG A 74 -74.21 14.65 32.72
CA ARG A 74 -75.31 14.73 31.75
C ARG A 74 -76.12 13.43 31.66
N SER A 75 -75.45 12.28 31.67
CA SER A 75 -76.09 10.96 31.53
C SER A 75 -76.51 10.32 32.86
N LYS A 76 -76.09 10.89 34.00
CA LYS A 76 -76.25 10.33 35.36
C LYS A 76 -75.71 8.90 35.51
N ASN A 77 -74.75 8.49 34.65
CA ASN A 77 -74.16 7.16 34.67
C ASN A 77 -72.79 7.18 35.36
N GLY A 78 -72.68 6.49 36.50
CA GLY A 78 -71.47 6.41 37.31
C GLY A 78 -70.27 5.72 36.64
N PHE A 79 -70.46 4.94 35.57
CA PHE A 79 -69.35 4.32 34.83
C PHE A 79 -68.45 5.37 34.17
N TYR A 80 -68.99 6.51 33.73
CA TYR A 80 -68.18 7.59 33.18
C TYR A 80 -67.35 8.31 34.26
N LEU A 81 -67.85 8.39 35.50
CA LEU A 81 -67.07 8.88 36.63
C LEU A 81 -65.91 7.95 36.97
N LEU A 82 -66.15 6.63 37.00
CA LEU A 82 -65.09 5.62 37.18
C LEU A 82 -64.07 5.67 36.04
N GLY A 83 -64.51 5.84 34.79
CA GLY A 83 -63.63 6.01 33.63
C GLY A 83 -62.76 7.26 33.74
N GLY A 84 -63.33 8.40 34.18
CA GLY A 84 -62.57 9.63 34.42
C GLY A 84 -61.50 9.47 35.52
N ILE A 85 -61.81 8.77 36.60
CA ILE A 85 -60.85 8.44 37.68
C ILE A 85 -59.73 7.54 37.16
N LEU A 86 -60.06 6.51 36.37
CA LEU A 86 -59.08 5.58 35.79
C LEU A 86 -58.09 6.30 34.86
N VAL A 87 -58.55 7.24 34.05
CA VAL A 87 -57.70 8.04 33.15
C VAL A 87 -56.67 8.84 33.94
N VAL A 88 -57.09 9.51 35.03
CA VAL A 88 -56.16 10.23 35.91
C VAL A 88 -55.17 9.28 36.57
N PHE A 89 -55.64 8.14 37.06
CA PHE A 89 -54.79 7.14 37.70
C PHE A 89 -53.72 6.61 36.75
N MET A 90 -54.07 6.28 35.50
CA MET A 90 -53.13 5.82 34.48
C MET A 90 -52.12 6.90 34.10
N ALA A 91 -52.56 8.15 33.96
CA ALA A 91 -51.66 9.27 33.67
C ALA A 91 -50.64 9.48 34.79
N ILE A 92 -51.06 9.38 36.06
CA ILE A 92 -50.16 9.44 37.22
C ILE A 92 -49.21 8.23 37.22
N ALA A 93 -49.73 7.01 37.02
CA ALA A 93 -48.91 5.79 37.03
C ALA A 93 -47.80 5.82 35.96
N VAL A 94 -48.12 6.24 34.73
CA VAL A 94 -47.12 6.38 33.65
C VAL A 94 -46.16 7.52 33.98
N SER A 95 -46.63 8.63 34.54
CA SER A 95 -45.75 9.74 34.93
C SER A 95 -44.74 9.31 36.00
N LEU A 96 -45.17 8.50 36.96
CA LEU A 96 -44.30 7.95 38.00
C LEU A 96 -43.19 7.07 37.41
N THR A 97 -43.43 6.33 36.32
CA THR A 97 -42.34 5.53 35.70
C THR A 97 -41.25 6.35 35.00
N ILE A 98 -41.50 7.64 34.74
CA ILE A 98 -40.58 8.53 33.99
C ILE A 98 -39.91 9.54 34.92
N ILE A 99 -40.60 9.98 35.98
CA ILE A 99 -40.07 10.98 36.92
C ILE A 99 -39.19 10.28 37.96
N PRO A 100 -37.94 10.72 38.18
CA PRO A 100 -37.06 10.08 39.15
C PRO A 100 -37.66 10.13 40.56
N HIS A 101 -37.57 9.01 41.28
CA HIS A 101 -38.17 8.82 42.60
C HIS A 101 -37.27 9.26 43.76
N SER A 102 -35.99 9.48 43.48
CA SER A 102 -35.00 9.90 44.45
C SER A 102 -34.00 10.87 43.84
N GLU A 103 -33.31 11.63 44.68
CA GLU A 103 -32.25 12.53 44.24
C GLU A 103 -31.09 11.78 43.57
N LEU A 104 -30.74 10.59 44.10
CA LEU A 104 -29.74 9.70 43.50
C LEU A 104 -30.12 9.28 42.09
N GLU A 105 -31.38 8.87 41.89
CA GLU A 105 -31.88 8.47 40.58
C GLU A 105 -31.90 9.65 39.59
N ASN A 106 -32.27 10.84 40.07
CA ASN A 106 -32.22 12.07 39.29
C ASN A 106 -30.77 12.38 38.84
N ARG A 107 -29.80 12.37 39.75
CA ARG A 107 -28.38 12.59 39.43
C ARG A 107 -27.84 11.54 38.46
N ARG A 108 -28.10 10.25 38.72
CA ARG A 108 -27.70 9.16 37.82
C ARG A 108 -28.24 9.37 36.40
N ARG A 109 -29.52 9.75 36.25
CA ARG A 109 -30.11 10.03 34.94
C ARG A 109 -29.44 11.22 34.26
N THR A 110 -29.14 12.29 34.98
CA THR A 110 -28.38 13.45 34.45
C THR A 110 -27.02 13.01 33.93
N VAL A 111 -26.24 12.27 34.72
CA VAL A 111 -24.91 11.80 34.30
C VAL A 111 -24.99 10.87 33.09
N LEU A 112 -25.97 9.96 33.05
CA LEU A 112 -26.18 9.10 31.87
C LEU A 112 -26.56 9.93 30.62
N GLN A 113 -27.25 11.05 30.77
CA GLN A 113 -27.52 11.97 29.68
C GLN A 113 -26.26 12.68 29.20
N ASP A 114 -25.40 13.12 30.12
CA ASP A 114 -24.10 13.72 29.78
C ASP A 114 -23.21 12.74 29.03
N ILE A 115 -23.16 11.47 29.47
CA ILE A 115 -22.47 10.36 28.79
C ILE A 115 -23.10 10.11 27.41
N SER A 116 -24.42 10.22 27.27
CA SER A 116 -25.10 10.09 25.97
C SER A 116 -24.86 11.30 25.04
N GLY A 117 -24.33 12.39 25.57
CA GLY A 117 -24.02 13.62 24.86
C GLY A 117 -22.99 13.45 23.74
N TYR A 118 -22.90 14.44 22.85
CA TYR A 118 -22.08 14.35 21.64
C TYR A 118 -20.59 14.05 21.93
N GLN A 119 -19.98 14.72 22.90
CA GLN A 119 -18.55 14.57 23.19
C GLN A 119 -18.20 13.18 23.71
N TRP A 120 -18.96 12.66 24.68
CA TRP A 120 -18.77 11.31 25.21
C TRP A 120 -19.05 10.23 24.17
N ARG A 121 -20.10 10.40 23.35
CA ARG A 121 -20.43 9.47 22.26
C ARG A 121 -19.34 9.45 21.18
N ALA A 122 -18.83 10.63 20.79
CA ALA A 122 -17.75 10.74 19.83
C ALA A 122 -16.46 10.09 20.36
N TYR A 123 -16.15 10.30 21.64
CA TYR A 123 -15.02 9.64 22.30
C TYR A 123 -15.18 8.12 22.33
N HIS A 124 -16.34 7.61 22.73
CA HIS A 124 -16.61 6.17 22.77
C HIS A 124 -16.43 5.52 21.38
N SER A 125 -16.95 6.15 20.32
CA SER A 125 -16.76 5.67 18.94
C SER A 125 -15.30 5.71 18.51
N SER A 126 -14.58 6.79 18.83
CA SER A 126 -13.15 6.91 18.51
C SER A 126 -12.30 5.89 19.28
N ALA A 127 -12.68 5.57 20.52
CA ALA A 127 -12.00 4.59 21.33
C ALA A 127 -12.16 3.16 20.78
N LEU A 128 -13.36 2.78 20.31
CA LEU A 128 -13.59 1.49 19.67
C LEU A 128 -12.73 1.32 18.41
N GLU A 129 -12.68 2.35 17.56
CA GLU A 129 -11.84 2.36 16.37
C GLU A 129 -10.34 2.27 16.72
N LYS A 130 -9.89 3.11 17.65
CA LYS A 130 -8.49 3.12 18.10
C LYS A 130 -8.09 1.81 18.76
N GLN A 131 -8.97 1.19 19.53
CA GLN A 131 -8.71 -0.10 20.15
C GLN A 131 -8.42 -1.18 19.10
N GLU A 132 -9.23 -1.25 18.05
CA GLU A 132 -8.99 -2.21 16.96
C GLU A 132 -7.66 -1.92 16.25
N ASN A 133 -7.34 -0.65 16.01
CA ASN A 133 -6.07 -0.24 15.43
C ASN A 133 -4.88 -0.56 16.35
N ILE A 134 -5.01 -0.40 17.67
CA ILE A 134 -3.99 -0.77 18.67
C ILE A 134 -3.77 -2.29 18.67
N ASN A 135 -4.86 -3.07 18.69
CA ASN A 135 -4.79 -4.54 18.68
C ASN A 135 -4.03 -5.05 17.45
N LYS A 136 -4.23 -4.43 16.29
CA LYS A 136 -3.47 -4.76 15.08
C LYS A 136 -2.03 -4.25 15.18
N ALA A 137 -1.84 -2.97 15.50
CA ALA A 137 -0.55 -2.29 15.49
C ALA A 137 0.47 -2.88 16.46
N VAL A 138 0.04 -3.39 17.61
CA VAL A 138 0.97 -3.90 18.65
C VAL A 138 1.82 -5.08 18.17
N PHE A 139 1.35 -5.85 17.18
CA PHE A 139 2.08 -7.00 16.61
C PHE A 139 3.14 -6.63 15.56
N TYR A 140 3.03 -5.47 14.89
CA TYR A 140 3.91 -5.10 13.78
C TYR A 140 4.57 -3.72 13.91
N GLN A 141 3.87 -2.73 14.44
CA GLN A 141 4.34 -1.35 14.64
C GLN A 141 3.96 -0.83 16.03
N PRO A 142 4.69 -1.26 17.10
CA PRO A 142 4.42 -0.83 18.47
C PRO A 142 4.41 0.69 18.63
N GLN A 143 5.24 1.40 17.87
CA GLN A 143 5.25 2.87 17.83
C GLN A 143 3.90 3.46 17.38
N LYS A 144 3.24 2.88 16.36
CA LYS A 144 1.90 3.32 15.95
C LYS A 144 0.84 2.97 16.99
N ALA A 145 0.94 1.81 17.63
CA ALA A 145 0.07 1.47 18.76
C ALA A 145 0.18 2.55 19.86
N MET A 146 1.40 3.02 20.13
CA MET A 146 1.65 4.11 21.07
C MET A 146 1.05 5.45 20.62
N GLU A 147 1.15 5.80 19.34
CA GLU A 147 0.50 7.01 18.80
C GLU A 147 -1.02 6.96 19.01
N TYR A 148 -1.66 5.81 18.75
CA TYR A 148 -3.08 5.64 18.97
C TYR A 148 -3.46 5.75 20.46
N LEU A 149 -2.66 5.17 21.36
CA LEU A 149 -2.85 5.28 22.82
C LEU A 149 -2.75 6.73 23.31
N ASN A 150 -1.74 7.46 22.85
CA ASN A 150 -1.55 8.86 23.22
C ASN A 150 -2.69 9.75 22.73
N GLN A 151 -3.15 9.54 21.50
CA GLN A 151 -4.32 10.24 20.97
C GLN A 151 -5.59 9.91 21.78
N LEU A 152 -5.78 8.64 22.16
CA LEU A 152 -6.92 8.22 22.99
C LEU A 152 -6.90 8.89 24.37
N ASN A 153 -5.74 8.94 25.02
CA ASN A 153 -5.60 9.60 26.33
C ASN A 153 -5.76 11.12 26.24
N ALA A 154 -5.30 11.75 25.15
CA ALA A 154 -5.49 13.18 24.92
C ALA A 154 -6.98 13.52 24.76
N GLN A 155 -7.73 12.72 23.98
CA GLN A 155 -9.18 12.88 23.85
C GLN A 155 -9.89 12.70 25.20
N ARG A 156 -9.49 11.69 25.98
CA ARG A 156 -10.04 11.44 27.33
C ARG A 156 -9.90 12.64 28.26
N LYS A 157 -8.72 13.28 28.28
CA LYS A 157 -8.45 14.44 29.14
C LYS A 157 -9.31 15.66 28.81
N ASN A 158 -9.86 15.72 27.59
CA ASN A 158 -10.72 16.81 27.11
C ASN A 158 -12.22 16.52 27.28
N LEU A 159 -12.59 15.40 27.93
CA LEU A 159 -13.99 15.08 28.20
C LEU A 159 -14.58 16.01 29.25
N PRO A 160 -15.87 16.35 29.14
CA PRO A 160 -16.56 17.13 30.16
C PRO A 160 -16.66 16.30 31.45
N THR A 161 -16.57 16.98 32.59
CA THR A 161 -16.77 16.39 33.91
C THR A 161 -18.21 15.87 34.05
N LEU A 162 -18.37 14.74 34.72
CA LEU A 162 -19.68 14.16 35.02
C LEU A 162 -20.21 14.71 36.36
N ASP A 163 -21.49 15.07 36.39
CA ASP A 163 -22.13 15.75 37.54
C ASP A 163 -22.69 14.75 38.58
N TYR A 164 -21.79 14.10 39.34
CA TYR A 164 -22.12 13.25 40.50
C TYR A 164 -21.54 13.84 41.80
N LEU A 165 -22.05 13.37 42.94
CA LEU A 165 -21.57 13.83 44.25
C LEU A 165 -20.40 13.00 44.79
N ASP A 166 -19.62 13.59 45.70
CA ASP A 166 -18.55 12.91 46.42
C ASP A 166 -19.08 11.74 47.28
N GLU A 167 -20.31 11.81 47.78
CA GLU A 167 -20.95 10.70 48.49
C GLU A 167 -21.18 9.49 47.56
N ASP A 168 -21.53 9.72 46.30
CA ASP A 168 -21.78 8.66 45.31
C ASP A 168 -20.47 7.89 45.04
N LEU A 169 -19.36 8.63 44.88
CA LEU A 169 -18.02 8.05 44.76
C LEU A 169 -17.60 7.31 46.05
N SER A 170 -17.89 7.88 47.21
CA SER A 170 -17.54 7.28 48.51
C SER A 170 -18.22 5.93 48.70
N VAL A 171 -19.51 5.79 48.34
CA VAL A 171 -20.22 4.52 48.39
C VAL A 171 -19.59 3.48 47.45
N ALA A 172 -19.22 3.88 46.24
CA ALA A 172 -18.56 3.00 45.28
C ALA A 172 -17.17 2.56 45.77
N MET A 173 -16.40 3.46 46.40
CA MET A 173 -15.10 3.16 47.00
C MET A 173 -15.21 2.19 48.18
N VAL A 174 -16.22 2.35 49.05
CA VAL A 174 -16.48 1.38 50.13
C VAL A 174 -16.81 0.00 49.54
N ALA A 175 -17.59 -0.06 48.46
CA ALA A 175 -17.88 -1.31 47.78
C ALA A 175 -16.61 -1.95 47.17
N LYS A 176 -15.69 -1.14 46.61
CA LYS A 176 -14.37 -1.61 46.16
C LYS A 176 -13.60 -2.27 47.31
N GLU A 177 -13.49 -1.61 48.46
CA GLU A 177 -12.77 -2.14 49.63
C GLU A 177 -13.43 -3.41 50.19
N HIS A 178 -14.76 -3.47 50.24
CA HIS A 178 -15.48 -4.68 50.59
C HIS A 178 -15.22 -5.81 49.61
N TYR A 179 -15.18 -5.53 48.31
CA TYR A 179 -14.87 -6.52 47.29
C TYR A 179 -13.41 -7.02 47.41
N LEU A 180 -12.46 -6.13 47.73
CA LEU A 180 -11.05 -6.45 47.94
C LEU A 180 -10.83 -7.34 49.18
N THR A 181 -11.52 -7.09 50.28
CA THR A 181 -11.27 -7.76 51.57
C THR A 181 -12.14 -9.00 51.82
N SER A 182 -13.29 -9.12 51.19
CA SER A 182 -14.24 -10.23 51.42
C SER A 182 -13.85 -11.54 50.72
N SER A 183 -14.28 -12.68 51.27
CA SER A 183 -14.05 -13.99 50.64
C SER A 183 -15.00 -14.23 49.46
N LYS A 184 -14.52 -14.97 48.45
CA LYS A 184 -15.31 -15.41 47.30
C LYS A 184 -16.66 -16.02 47.71
N GLY A 185 -17.75 -15.52 47.14
CA GLY A 185 -19.11 -16.01 47.35
C GLY A 185 -19.80 -15.53 48.63
N SER A 186 -19.14 -14.71 49.46
CA SER A 186 -19.75 -14.15 50.67
C SER A 186 -20.90 -13.18 50.35
N LEU A 187 -21.79 -12.96 51.33
CA LEU A 187 -22.89 -11.99 51.20
C LEU A 187 -22.34 -10.57 50.94
N ILE A 188 -21.31 -10.17 51.69
CA ILE A 188 -20.65 -8.87 51.59
C ILE A 188 -20.06 -8.67 50.18
N GLN A 189 -19.40 -9.69 49.62
CA GLN A 189 -18.88 -9.62 48.26
C GLN A 189 -20.02 -9.45 47.25
N ASN A 190 -21.09 -10.24 47.35
CA ASN A 190 -22.22 -10.16 46.42
C ASN A 190 -22.94 -8.80 46.47
N GLU A 191 -23.05 -8.18 47.65
CA GLU A 191 -23.58 -6.83 47.78
C GLU A 191 -22.64 -5.80 47.17
N ALA A 192 -21.34 -5.89 47.43
CA ALA A 192 -20.34 -5.04 46.81
C ALA A 192 -20.37 -5.11 45.27
N ILE A 193 -20.50 -6.31 44.69
CA ILE A 193 -20.62 -6.51 43.23
C ILE A 193 -21.85 -5.78 42.68
N LYS A 194 -23.00 -5.84 43.36
CA LYS A 194 -24.22 -5.14 42.94
C LYS A 194 -24.02 -3.63 42.96
N THR A 195 -23.41 -3.11 44.02
CA THR A 195 -23.10 -1.68 44.17
C THR A 195 -22.12 -1.21 43.09
N LEU A 196 -21.05 -1.97 42.84
CA LEU A 196 -20.08 -1.68 41.80
C LEU A 196 -20.69 -1.74 40.40
N ALA A 197 -21.58 -2.70 40.12
CA ALA A 197 -22.32 -2.75 38.87
C ALA A 197 -23.21 -1.52 38.70
N TYR A 198 -23.91 -1.09 39.76
CA TYR A 198 -24.78 0.07 39.72
C TYR A 198 -24.01 1.39 39.48
N TYR A 199 -22.90 1.61 40.18
CA TYR A 199 -22.12 2.85 40.10
C TYR A 199 -21.16 2.88 38.90
N GLY A 200 -20.57 1.74 38.52
CA GLY A 200 -19.64 1.66 37.39
C GLY A 200 -20.28 2.01 36.04
N ASP A 201 -21.59 1.86 35.90
CA ASP A 201 -22.34 2.24 34.70
C ASP A 201 -22.36 3.75 34.41
N TRP A 202 -22.14 4.60 35.42
CA TRP A 202 -22.25 6.05 35.27
C TRP A 202 -21.09 6.84 35.90
N LEU A 203 -20.19 6.21 36.65
CA LEU A 203 -18.92 6.80 37.11
C LEU A 203 -17.76 6.50 36.13
N LEU A 204 -17.98 6.68 34.83
CA LEU A 204 -17.03 6.25 33.77
C LEU A 204 -15.67 6.98 33.80
N ASN A 205 -15.60 8.15 34.44
CA ASN A 205 -14.37 8.91 34.63
C ASN A 205 -13.59 8.49 35.90
N GLN A 206 -14.04 7.45 36.62
CA GLN A 206 -13.40 6.92 37.84
C GLN A 206 -12.79 5.53 37.57
N PRO A 207 -11.50 5.44 37.17
CA PRO A 207 -10.87 4.19 36.74
C PRO A 207 -10.94 3.08 37.77
N GLU A 208 -10.76 3.41 39.06
CA GLU A 208 -10.79 2.40 40.11
C GLU A 208 -12.14 1.70 40.22
N ILE A 209 -13.24 2.43 40.04
CA ILE A 209 -14.59 1.85 40.10
C ILE A 209 -14.86 1.02 38.85
N VAL A 210 -14.53 1.55 37.67
CA VAL A 210 -14.78 0.88 36.38
C VAL A 210 -13.97 -0.40 36.23
N ILE A 211 -12.68 -0.39 36.62
CA ILE A 211 -11.82 -1.57 36.56
C ILE A 211 -12.29 -2.61 37.60
N THR A 212 -12.66 -2.20 38.81
CA THR A 212 -13.21 -3.09 39.83
C THR A 212 -14.54 -3.71 39.37
N GLN A 213 -15.41 -2.94 38.71
CA GLN A 213 -16.64 -3.44 38.10
C GLN A 213 -16.32 -4.54 37.06
N ALA A 214 -15.37 -4.29 36.16
CA ALA A 214 -14.97 -5.25 35.13
C ALA A 214 -14.37 -6.54 35.74
N LEU A 215 -13.49 -6.43 36.74
CA LEU A 215 -12.93 -7.58 37.45
C LEU A 215 -14.01 -8.40 38.18
N SER A 216 -14.99 -7.71 38.79
CA SER A 216 -16.09 -8.36 39.48
C SER A 216 -17.05 -9.09 38.52
N ALA A 217 -17.21 -8.58 37.29
CA ALA A 217 -18.08 -9.18 36.27
C ALA A 217 -17.57 -10.54 35.76
N LEU A 218 -16.28 -10.84 35.93
CA LEU A 218 -15.67 -12.12 35.50
C LEU A 218 -16.32 -13.34 36.18
N PHE A 219 -16.93 -13.18 37.36
CA PHE A 219 -17.53 -14.28 38.12
C PHE A 219 -19.00 -14.56 37.81
N LYS A 220 -19.68 -13.68 37.06
CA LYS A 220 -21.03 -13.88 36.53
C LYS A 220 -21.05 -13.50 35.05
N PRO A 221 -20.35 -14.27 34.21
CA PRO A 221 -20.06 -13.85 32.84
C PRO A 221 -21.33 -13.77 32.01
N ASN A 222 -21.49 -12.64 31.34
CA ASN A 222 -22.40 -12.43 30.22
C ASN A 222 -21.56 -11.76 29.14
N ASP A 223 -21.44 -12.38 27.96
CA ASP A 223 -20.51 -11.94 26.90
C ASP A 223 -20.75 -10.47 26.50
N THR A 224 -22.01 -10.05 26.43
CA THR A 224 -22.38 -8.66 26.12
C THR A 224 -21.93 -7.69 27.22
N GLN A 225 -22.05 -8.11 28.48
CA GLN A 225 -21.61 -7.32 29.62
C GLN A 225 -20.08 -7.25 29.71
N LEU A 226 -19.38 -8.37 29.48
CA LEU A 226 -17.92 -8.44 29.50
C LEU A 226 -17.28 -7.56 28.42
N GLU A 227 -17.86 -7.55 27.22
CA GLU A 227 -17.42 -6.65 26.14
C GLU A 227 -17.56 -5.19 26.56
N PHE A 228 -18.74 -4.82 27.08
CA PHE A 228 -19.05 -3.46 27.53
C PHE A 228 -18.12 -2.98 28.65
N VAL A 229 -18.02 -3.73 29.76
CA VAL A 229 -17.17 -3.33 30.90
C VAL A 229 -15.69 -3.34 30.52
N GLY A 230 -15.27 -4.27 29.66
CA GLY A 230 -13.90 -4.31 29.14
C GLY A 230 -13.54 -3.05 28.36
N VAL A 231 -14.42 -2.56 27.48
CA VAL A 231 -14.18 -1.30 26.75
C VAL A 231 -14.12 -0.12 27.72
N ASN A 232 -15.00 -0.08 28.71
CA ASN A 232 -15.03 0.99 29.70
C ASN A 232 -13.74 1.10 30.52
N THR A 233 -13.06 -0.03 30.83
CA THR A 233 -11.75 0.04 31.49
C THR A 233 -10.75 0.88 30.69
N LEU A 234 -10.68 0.67 29.37
CA LEU A 234 -9.78 1.40 28.47
C LEU A 234 -10.18 2.87 28.32
N LEU A 235 -11.49 3.15 28.23
CA LEU A 235 -12.02 4.53 28.20
C LEU A 235 -11.63 5.32 29.46
N SER A 236 -11.68 4.66 30.62
CA SER A 236 -11.41 5.32 31.90
C SER A 236 -9.92 5.65 32.09
N ALA A 237 -9.01 4.74 31.69
CA ALA A 237 -7.58 4.88 31.90
C ALA A 237 -6.73 4.13 30.84
N PRO A 238 -6.56 4.69 29.63
CA PRO A 238 -5.88 4.01 28.52
C PRO A 238 -4.37 3.82 28.71
N LEU A 239 -3.74 4.53 29.66
CA LEU A 239 -2.31 4.38 30.00
C LEU A 239 -2.09 3.59 31.30
N MET A 240 -3.13 3.04 31.92
CA MET A 240 -3.00 2.23 33.14
C MET A 240 -2.78 0.76 32.78
N ILE A 241 -1.77 0.14 33.38
CA ILE A 241 -1.37 -1.24 33.07
C ILE A 241 -2.47 -2.23 33.45
N GLU A 242 -3.09 -2.04 34.63
CA GLU A 242 -4.16 -2.90 35.15
C GLU A 242 -5.43 -2.83 34.28
N ALA A 243 -5.68 -1.73 33.56
CA ALA A 243 -6.81 -1.62 32.64
C ALA A 243 -6.66 -2.60 31.47
N TRP A 244 -5.46 -2.67 30.88
CA TRP A 244 -5.15 -3.59 29.79
C TRP A 244 -5.11 -5.06 30.25
N GLN A 245 -4.58 -5.32 31.44
CA GLN A 245 -4.63 -6.66 32.05
C GLN A 245 -6.07 -7.11 32.33
N THR A 246 -6.92 -6.20 32.82
CA THR A 246 -8.35 -6.46 33.03
C THR A 246 -9.05 -6.71 31.70
N ARG A 247 -8.75 -5.93 30.66
CA ARG A 247 -9.28 -6.17 29.30
C ARG A 247 -8.89 -7.56 28.79
N ALA A 248 -7.64 -7.98 28.98
CA ALA A 248 -7.21 -9.32 28.59
C ALA A 248 -8.02 -10.41 29.30
N LEU A 249 -8.27 -10.25 30.61
CA LEU A 249 -9.11 -11.18 31.38
C LEU A 249 -10.55 -11.24 30.87
N THR A 250 -11.16 -10.12 30.47
CA THR A 250 -12.52 -10.15 29.90
C THR A 250 -12.59 -11.02 28.64
N HIS A 251 -11.55 -10.98 27.81
CA HIS A 251 -11.46 -11.83 26.62
C HIS A 251 -11.17 -13.30 26.95
N ILE A 252 -10.31 -13.58 27.93
CA ILE A 252 -10.01 -14.95 28.37
C ILE A 252 -11.25 -15.62 29.00
N VAL A 253 -12.03 -14.89 29.79
CA VAL A 253 -13.25 -15.44 30.40
C VAL A 253 -14.35 -15.66 29.35
N LYS A 254 -14.44 -14.78 28.35
CA LYS A 254 -15.36 -14.90 27.21
C LYS A 254 -14.97 -16.02 26.22
N SER A 255 -13.69 -16.41 26.17
CA SER A 255 -13.08 -17.09 25.02
C SER A 255 -13.83 -18.35 24.59
N GLN A 256 -14.65 -18.21 23.54
CA GLN A 256 -15.26 -19.30 22.78
C GLN A 256 -14.60 -19.42 21.39
N ALA A 257 -13.80 -18.43 21.00
CA ALA A 257 -13.16 -18.32 19.69
C ALA A 257 -11.73 -17.79 19.80
N ASN A 258 -10.93 -18.09 18.76
CA ASN A 258 -9.51 -17.76 18.66
C ASN A 258 -9.24 -16.26 18.69
N ILE A 259 -10.13 -15.50 18.06
CA ILE A 259 -10.07 -14.04 17.99
C ILE A 259 -10.10 -13.36 19.37
N ASP A 260 -10.77 -13.97 20.36
CA ASP A 260 -10.77 -13.43 21.72
C ASP A 260 -9.40 -13.59 22.39
N LEU A 261 -8.71 -14.71 22.15
CA LEU A 261 -7.36 -14.93 22.70
C LEU A 261 -6.30 -14.06 22.04
N GLU A 262 -6.43 -13.82 20.73
CA GLU A 262 -5.58 -12.87 20.02
C GLU A 262 -5.75 -11.45 20.61
N LYS A 263 -6.98 -11.03 20.86
CA LYS A 263 -7.27 -9.75 21.54
C LYS A 263 -6.76 -9.71 22.99
N ALA A 264 -6.81 -10.83 23.71
CA ALA A 264 -6.24 -10.93 25.05
C ALA A 264 -4.71 -10.80 25.03
N ALA A 265 -4.04 -11.48 24.09
CA ALA A 265 -2.60 -11.39 23.89
C ALA A 265 -2.18 -9.96 23.50
N ALA A 266 -2.89 -9.33 22.57
CA ALA A 266 -2.67 -7.94 22.17
C ALA A 266 -2.77 -6.99 23.37
N ALA A 267 -3.80 -7.14 24.20
CA ALA A 267 -3.97 -6.34 25.40
C ALA A 267 -2.82 -6.53 26.41
N LEU A 268 -2.33 -7.77 26.59
CA LEU A 268 -1.18 -8.05 27.45
C LEU A 268 0.14 -7.51 26.87
N MET A 269 0.29 -7.52 25.55
CA MET A 269 1.44 -6.88 24.88
C MET A 269 1.43 -5.37 25.05
N VAL A 270 0.25 -4.73 25.05
CA VAL A 270 0.12 -3.30 25.38
C VAL A 270 0.47 -3.04 26.84
N ALA A 271 -0.01 -3.87 27.76
CA ALA A 271 0.34 -3.77 29.18
C ALA A 271 1.85 -3.87 29.41
N ASP A 272 2.50 -4.88 28.80
CA ASP A 272 3.96 -5.06 28.86
C ASP A 272 4.71 -3.86 28.26
N MET A 273 4.28 -3.36 27.09
CA MET A 273 4.86 -2.19 26.44
C MET A 273 4.76 -0.92 27.32
N LEU A 274 3.61 -0.69 27.96
CA LEU A 274 3.41 0.45 28.87
C LEU A 274 4.33 0.38 30.08
N GLU A 275 4.57 -0.83 30.62
CA GLU A 275 5.47 -1.09 31.74
C GLU A 275 6.93 -0.87 31.34
N THR A 276 7.37 -1.48 30.23
CA THR A 276 8.80 -1.49 29.84
C THR A 276 9.29 -0.13 29.36
N ASP A 277 8.44 0.59 28.64
CA ASP A 277 8.81 1.87 28.03
C ASP A 277 8.66 3.04 29.03
N ASN A 278 8.25 2.77 30.28
CA ASN A 278 7.94 3.75 31.32
C ASN A 278 6.90 4.79 30.88
N LEU A 279 5.90 4.35 30.10
CA LEU A 279 4.84 5.21 29.55
C LEU A 279 3.51 5.05 30.28
N GLY A 280 3.32 3.90 30.95
CA GLY A 280 2.17 3.64 31.80
C GLY A 280 2.43 3.93 33.28
N TYR A 281 1.41 3.69 34.08
CA TYR A 281 1.50 3.76 35.54
C TYR A 281 0.66 2.65 36.18
N HIS A 282 1.11 2.20 37.35
CA HIS A 282 0.42 1.25 38.20
C HIS A 282 -0.48 1.93 39.22
N ASN A 283 -1.55 1.22 39.62
CA ASN A 283 -2.33 1.55 40.81
C ASN A 283 -2.25 0.37 41.79
N GLN A 284 -1.58 0.56 42.93
CA GLN A 284 -1.33 -0.50 43.92
C GLN A 284 -2.62 -1.20 44.41
N SER A 285 -3.70 -0.44 44.60
CA SER A 285 -4.99 -0.98 45.04
C SER A 285 -5.57 -1.91 43.98
N LEU A 286 -5.53 -1.49 42.71
CA LEU A 286 -6.02 -2.29 41.59
C LEU A 286 -5.12 -3.48 41.27
N GLN A 287 -3.80 -3.35 41.42
CA GLN A 287 -2.87 -4.47 41.26
C GLN A 287 -3.18 -5.58 42.26
N THR A 288 -3.33 -5.23 43.54
CA THR A 288 -3.71 -6.18 44.60
C THR A 288 -5.05 -6.85 44.28
N LEU A 289 -6.00 -6.08 43.75
CA LEU A 289 -7.31 -6.59 43.37
C LEU A 289 -7.26 -7.53 42.16
N LEU A 290 -6.44 -7.21 41.17
CA LEU A 290 -6.20 -8.03 39.99
C LEU A 290 -5.59 -9.37 40.40
N GLU A 291 -4.54 -9.36 41.23
CA GLU A 291 -3.89 -10.56 41.76
C GLU A 291 -4.88 -11.46 42.50
N LYS A 292 -5.68 -10.87 43.40
CA LYS A 292 -6.77 -11.58 44.08
C LYS A 292 -7.74 -12.19 43.06
N THR A 293 -8.21 -11.40 42.09
CA THR A 293 -9.18 -11.84 41.10
C THR A 293 -8.64 -13.02 40.28
N VAL A 294 -7.41 -12.93 39.78
CA VAL A 294 -6.72 -14.01 39.04
C VAL A 294 -6.59 -15.27 39.89
N SER A 295 -6.27 -15.13 41.18
CA SER A 295 -6.19 -16.25 42.12
C SER A 295 -7.53 -16.94 42.40
N GLU A 296 -8.65 -16.24 42.17
CA GLU A 296 -10.01 -16.74 42.37
C GLU A 296 -10.64 -17.32 41.07
N LEU A 297 -10.03 -17.07 39.90
CA LEU A 297 -10.48 -17.63 38.63
C LEU A 297 -10.34 -19.16 38.59
N PRO A 298 -11.19 -19.86 37.82
CA PRO A 298 -10.99 -21.26 37.44
C PRO A 298 -9.56 -21.55 36.98
N LYS A 299 -9.06 -22.74 37.28
CA LYS A 299 -7.68 -23.16 36.98
C LYS A 299 -7.30 -22.94 35.51
N GLU A 300 -8.20 -23.31 34.59
CA GLU A 300 -7.99 -23.18 33.13
C GLU A 300 -7.82 -21.72 32.70
N GLN A 301 -8.67 -20.81 33.19
CA GLN A 301 -8.62 -19.38 32.86
C GLN A 301 -7.38 -18.71 33.48
N ARG A 302 -7.03 -19.08 34.71
CA ARG A 302 -5.81 -18.60 35.37
C ARG A 302 -4.55 -19.02 34.61
N GLN A 303 -4.47 -20.29 34.21
CA GLN A 303 -3.36 -20.79 33.43
C GLN A 303 -3.30 -20.11 32.06
N ALA A 304 -4.44 -19.92 31.39
CA ALA A 304 -4.49 -19.19 30.13
C ALA A 304 -3.96 -17.75 30.26
N TYR A 305 -4.34 -17.04 31.32
CA TYR A 305 -3.81 -15.70 31.60
C TYR A 305 -2.29 -15.70 31.80
N GLN A 306 -1.77 -16.61 32.62
CA GLN A 306 -0.33 -16.73 32.88
C GLN A 306 0.46 -17.07 31.62
N VAL A 307 -0.03 -18.00 30.81
CA VAL A 307 0.59 -18.40 29.54
C VAL A 307 0.57 -17.25 28.53
N LEU A 308 -0.56 -16.56 28.37
CA LEU A 308 -0.65 -15.43 27.45
C LEU A 308 0.21 -14.25 27.91
N GLN A 309 0.31 -14.01 29.21
CA GLN A 309 1.20 -12.99 29.77
C GLN A 309 2.67 -13.33 29.46
N ALA A 310 3.07 -14.59 29.67
CA ALA A 310 4.40 -15.05 29.32
C ALA A 310 4.67 -14.91 27.81
N ARG A 311 3.71 -15.24 26.94
CA ARG A 311 3.83 -15.08 25.48
C ARG A 311 3.96 -13.61 25.07
N ALA A 312 3.25 -12.69 25.72
CA ALA A 312 3.39 -11.25 25.48
C ALA A 312 4.80 -10.73 25.82
N VAL A 313 5.33 -11.16 26.97
CA VAL A 313 6.71 -10.84 27.39
C VAL A 313 7.73 -11.50 26.44
N GLU A 314 7.52 -12.75 26.07
CA GLU A 314 8.38 -13.49 25.14
C GLU A 314 8.52 -12.75 23.80
N GLU A 315 7.42 -12.22 23.29
CA GLU A 315 7.39 -11.46 22.03
C GLU A 315 8.22 -10.18 22.07
N ARG A 316 8.31 -9.51 23.23
CA ARG A 316 9.22 -8.37 23.40
C ARG A 316 10.68 -8.79 23.16
N TYR A 317 11.12 -9.90 23.75
CA TYR A 317 12.51 -10.36 23.60
C TYR A 317 12.84 -10.69 22.15
N TYR A 318 11.92 -11.36 21.43
CA TYR A 318 12.11 -11.64 20.01
C TYR A 318 12.17 -10.36 19.16
N ARG A 319 11.32 -9.36 19.44
CA ARG A 319 11.41 -8.05 18.75
C ARG A 319 12.73 -7.33 19.01
N GLN A 320 13.32 -7.52 20.18
CA GLN A 320 14.62 -6.97 20.55
C GLN A 320 15.80 -7.82 20.05
N ASN A 321 15.56 -8.92 19.31
CA ASN A 321 16.57 -9.91 18.92
C ASN A 321 17.39 -10.44 20.11
N THR A 322 16.72 -10.64 21.24
CA THR A 322 17.31 -11.15 22.49
C THR A 322 16.63 -12.44 22.91
N THR A 323 17.31 -13.23 23.75
CA THR A 323 16.75 -14.50 24.24
C THR A 323 15.91 -14.25 25.50
N PRO A 324 14.64 -14.71 25.53
CA PRO A 324 13.81 -14.63 26.73
C PRO A 324 14.37 -15.50 27.86
N PRO A 325 14.13 -15.14 29.15
CA PRO A 325 14.48 -15.98 30.29
C PRO A 325 13.79 -17.36 30.23
N ALA A 326 14.48 -18.40 30.70
CA ALA A 326 13.97 -19.78 30.67
C ALA A 326 12.58 -19.93 31.30
N GLU A 327 12.33 -19.28 32.44
CA GLU A 327 11.03 -19.32 33.12
C GLU A 327 9.88 -18.77 32.23
N ILE A 328 10.15 -17.69 31.49
CA ILE A 328 9.18 -17.12 30.54
C ILE A 328 8.99 -18.05 29.35
N THR A 329 10.08 -18.61 28.81
CA THR A 329 10.03 -19.56 27.69
C THR A 329 9.24 -20.81 28.05
N ASP A 330 9.50 -21.40 29.22
CA ASP A 330 8.84 -22.62 29.69
C ASP A 330 7.33 -22.38 29.88
N LEU A 331 6.95 -21.24 30.47
CA LEU A 331 5.55 -20.87 30.66
C LEU A 331 4.86 -20.53 29.32
N ALA A 332 5.53 -19.78 28.44
CA ALA A 332 5.01 -19.42 27.12
C ALA A 332 4.78 -20.64 26.22
N ASN A 333 5.63 -21.67 26.34
CA ASN A 333 5.55 -22.93 25.59
C ASN A 333 4.47 -23.89 26.09
N GLN A 334 3.84 -23.62 27.24
CA GLN A 334 2.68 -24.39 27.66
C GLN A 334 1.52 -24.18 26.69
N ARG A 335 0.81 -25.27 26.37
CA ARG A 335 -0.39 -25.23 25.55
C ARG A 335 -1.53 -24.51 26.29
N LEU A 336 -2.33 -23.72 25.58
CA LEU A 336 -3.60 -23.23 26.13
C LEU A 336 -4.61 -24.38 26.30
N MET A 337 -5.09 -24.60 27.53
CA MET A 337 -6.02 -25.68 27.87
C MET A 337 -7.52 -25.32 27.67
N LEU A 338 -7.81 -24.25 26.96
CA LEU A 338 -9.19 -23.85 26.67
C LEU A 338 -9.80 -24.79 25.60
N ASN A 339 -10.89 -25.46 25.94
CA ASN A 339 -11.51 -26.48 25.08
C ASN A 339 -11.99 -25.87 23.74
N TYR A 340 -11.56 -26.46 22.61
CA TYR A 340 -12.05 -26.24 21.23
C TYR A 340 -12.20 -24.76 20.78
N ILE A 341 -11.10 -24.01 20.75
CA ILE A 341 -11.08 -22.60 20.31
C ILE A 341 -11.22 -22.46 18.78
N VAL A 342 -10.66 -23.40 18.01
CA VAL A 342 -10.85 -23.43 16.55
C VAL A 342 -12.23 -24.05 16.27
N ASN A 343 -13.23 -23.17 16.18
CA ASN A 343 -14.58 -23.56 15.82
C ASN A 343 -14.56 -24.27 14.45
N ARG A 344 -14.94 -25.56 14.43
CA ARG A 344 -15.03 -26.37 13.20
C ARG A 344 -16.07 -25.82 12.19
N GLY A 345 -16.84 -24.81 12.59
CA GLY A 345 -17.96 -24.23 11.85
C GLY A 345 -17.67 -22.98 11.01
N TYR A 346 -16.47 -22.38 11.01
CA TYR A 346 -16.14 -21.30 10.06
C TYR A 346 -15.77 -21.86 8.68
N THR A 347 -16.62 -22.70 8.11
CA THR A 347 -16.80 -22.78 6.67
C THR A 347 -17.66 -21.60 6.23
N THR A 348 -17.25 -20.37 6.52
CA THR A 348 -17.60 -19.26 5.63
C THR A 348 -16.46 -19.20 4.63
N TYR A 349 -16.49 -20.14 3.70
CA TYR A 349 -15.82 -19.95 2.43
C TYR A 349 -16.44 -18.70 1.81
N VAL A 350 -15.88 -17.53 2.09
CA VAL A 350 -15.80 -16.53 1.04
C VAL A 350 -14.72 -17.07 0.11
N THR A 351 -15.07 -18.10 -0.66
CA THR A 351 -14.44 -18.32 -1.95
C THR A 351 -14.82 -17.10 -2.78
N MET A 352 -14.06 -16.02 -2.62
CA MET A 352 -13.85 -15.13 -3.75
C MET A 352 -13.22 -16.02 -4.81
N HIS A 353 -14.05 -16.51 -5.72
CA HIS A 353 -13.59 -17.02 -6.99
C HIS A 353 -12.90 -15.84 -7.66
N SER A 354 -11.58 -15.83 -7.57
CA SER A 354 -10.72 -14.93 -8.33
C SER A 354 -10.96 -15.20 -9.81
N ALA A 355 -11.91 -14.46 -10.39
CA ALA A 355 -12.03 -14.32 -11.83
C ALA A 355 -10.86 -13.44 -12.30
N THR A 356 -9.70 -14.09 -12.46
CA THR A 356 -8.62 -13.89 -13.45
C THR A 356 -7.33 -14.41 -12.82
N ARG A 357 -6.81 -15.51 -13.39
CA ARG A 357 -5.46 -16.03 -13.09
C ARG A 357 -4.43 -14.96 -13.46
N LYS A 358 -3.99 -14.18 -12.47
CA LYS A 358 -2.56 -13.88 -12.38
C LYS A 358 -2.06 -14.74 -11.23
N GLU A 359 -1.47 -15.88 -11.58
CA GLU A 359 -0.60 -16.60 -10.63
C GLU A 359 0.48 -15.59 -10.22
N TYR A 360 0.51 -15.24 -8.94
CA TYR A 360 1.60 -14.43 -8.41
C TYR A 360 2.75 -15.37 -8.13
N PRO A 361 3.89 -15.22 -8.81
CA PRO A 361 5.01 -16.09 -8.56
C PRO A 361 5.69 -15.55 -7.29
N GLY A 362 5.60 -16.34 -6.23
CA GLY A 362 6.22 -16.10 -4.96
C GLY A 362 6.43 -17.45 -4.29
N ILE A 363 7.55 -17.58 -3.60
CA ILE A 363 7.90 -18.80 -2.89
C ILE A 363 7.41 -18.62 -1.46
N VAL A 364 6.61 -19.56 -0.98
CA VAL A 364 6.23 -19.60 0.43
C VAL A 364 7.04 -20.70 1.10
N THR A 365 7.89 -20.33 2.03
CA THR A 365 8.66 -21.28 2.84
C THR A 365 8.09 -21.32 4.25
N ILE A 366 8.03 -22.52 4.82
CA ILE A 366 7.51 -22.73 6.17
C ILE A 366 8.62 -23.35 7.00
N ASP A 367 9.05 -22.63 8.02
CA ASP A 367 9.99 -23.10 9.02
C ASP A 367 9.21 -23.52 10.28
N SER A 368 9.20 -24.82 10.55
CA SER A 368 8.45 -25.42 11.65
C SER A 368 9.37 -26.38 12.44
N PRO A 369 9.46 -26.24 13.77
CA PRO A 369 10.23 -27.15 14.61
C PRO A 369 9.76 -28.61 14.55
N ASN A 370 8.47 -28.84 14.29
CA ASN A 370 7.91 -30.19 14.11
C ASN A 370 7.35 -30.37 12.70
N GLU A 371 7.38 -31.61 12.22
CA GLU A 371 6.87 -31.99 10.90
C GLU A 371 5.35 -31.77 10.80
N ILE A 372 4.92 -31.14 9.69
CA ILE A 372 3.52 -30.98 9.29
C ILE A 372 3.14 -32.15 8.38
N GLN A 373 2.25 -33.03 8.86
CA GLN A 373 1.89 -34.29 8.21
C GLN A 373 1.08 -34.12 6.91
N ASN A 374 0.38 -32.99 6.73
CA ASN A 374 -0.56 -32.77 5.63
C ASN A 374 -0.24 -31.49 4.84
N PHE A 375 0.99 -31.38 4.37
CA PHE A 375 1.42 -30.24 3.56
C PHE A 375 0.71 -30.21 2.19
N THR A 376 0.19 -29.05 1.82
CA THR A 376 -0.38 -28.77 0.48
C THR A 376 0.28 -27.53 -0.09
N ASP A 377 0.30 -27.40 -1.42
CA ASP A 377 0.86 -26.21 -2.09
C ASP A 377 0.25 -24.92 -1.51
N VAL A 378 1.13 -24.04 -1.06
CA VAL A 378 0.75 -22.76 -0.44
C VAL A 378 0.85 -21.67 -1.49
N ASN A 379 -0.22 -20.90 -1.63
CA ASN A 379 -0.25 -19.81 -2.59
C ASN A 379 0.34 -18.55 -1.97
N TYR A 380 1.15 -17.84 -2.77
CA TYR A 380 1.49 -16.46 -2.48
C TYR A 380 0.21 -15.59 -2.60
N PRO A 381 -0.09 -14.71 -1.63
CA PRO A 381 -1.33 -13.94 -1.66
C PRO A 381 -1.38 -12.98 -2.85
N ILE A 382 -2.59 -12.72 -3.34
CA ILE A 382 -2.83 -11.77 -4.43
C ILE A 382 -2.69 -10.34 -3.88
N ILE A 383 -1.48 -9.81 -3.93
CA ILE A 383 -1.14 -8.44 -3.54
C ILE A 383 -0.83 -7.61 -4.78
N LYS A 384 -1.28 -6.36 -4.82
CA LYS A 384 -1.10 -5.45 -5.97
C LYS A 384 0.04 -4.44 -5.75
N GLN A 385 1.08 -4.88 -5.03
CA GLN A 385 2.27 -4.11 -4.71
C GLN A 385 3.48 -5.05 -4.67
N TYR A 386 4.64 -4.62 -5.16
CA TYR A 386 5.87 -5.37 -5.00
C TYR A 386 6.31 -5.36 -3.53
N ILE A 387 6.36 -6.55 -2.93
CA ILE A 387 6.83 -6.76 -1.56
C ILE A 387 7.90 -7.83 -1.68
N PRO A 388 9.19 -7.49 -1.52
CA PRO A 388 10.29 -8.41 -1.80
C PRO A 388 10.25 -9.63 -0.87
N HIS A 389 9.88 -9.39 0.39
CA HIS A 389 9.89 -10.38 1.44
C HIS A 389 8.90 -9.97 2.53
N ALA A 390 8.17 -10.95 3.08
CA ALA A 390 7.25 -10.77 4.20
C ALA A 390 7.27 -12.00 5.11
N ASP A 391 7.45 -11.78 6.41
CA ASP A 391 7.49 -12.85 7.41
C ASP A 391 6.28 -12.78 8.34
N VAL A 392 5.62 -13.92 8.51
CA VAL A 392 4.57 -14.10 9.51
C VAL A 392 4.98 -15.20 10.47
N VAL A 393 5.01 -14.89 11.78
CA VAL A 393 5.24 -15.91 12.81
C VAL A 393 3.90 -16.27 13.43
N LEU A 394 3.54 -17.54 13.34
CA LEU A 394 2.33 -18.11 13.91
C LEU A 394 2.64 -18.78 15.25
N SER A 395 1.84 -18.50 16.27
CA SER A 395 1.81 -19.32 17.49
C SER A 395 0.75 -20.39 17.31
N VAL A 396 1.16 -21.67 17.36
CA VAL A 396 0.29 -22.82 17.07
C VAL A 396 0.22 -23.71 18.30
N ASP A 397 -0.97 -23.82 18.89
CA ASP A 397 -1.27 -24.76 19.97
C ASP A 397 -1.82 -26.07 19.37
N VAL A 398 -1.15 -27.19 19.62
CA VAL A 398 -1.44 -28.51 19.07
C VAL A 398 -2.02 -29.42 20.14
N ASP A 399 -3.13 -30.11 19.83
CA ASP A 399 -3.72 -31.10 20.74
C ASP A 399 -2.99 -32.45 20.74
N ALA A 400 -3.38 -33.34 21.65
CA ALA A 400 -2.75 -34.67 21.78
C ALA A 400 -2.91 -35.55 20.52
N GLN A 401 -3.83 -35.21 19.61
CA GLN A 401 -4.02 -35.90 18.33
C GLN A 401 -3.27 -35.21 17.18
N GLY A 402 -2.42 -34.22 17.48
CA GLY A 402 -1.67 -33.49 16.46
C GLY A 402 -2.49 -32.42 15.74
N ARG A 403 -3.67 -32.05 16.22
CA ARG A 403 -4.56 -31.09 15.56
C ARG A 403 -4.32 -29.68 16.08
N VAL A 404 -4.39 -28.69 15.20
CA VAL A 404 -4.42 -27.28 15.63
C VAL A 404 -5.64 -27.04 16.51
N SER A 405 -5.37 -26.57 17.74
CA SER A 405 -6.34 -26.27 18.78
C SER A 405 -6.38 -24.78 19.15
N GLY A 406 -5.32 -24.02 18.84
CA GLY A 406 -5.24 -22.57 18.88
C GLY A 406 -4.25 -22.06 17.82
N LEU A 407 -4.53 -20.92 17.20
CA LEU A 407 -3.75 -20.40 16.07
C LEU A 407 -3.87 -18.89 15.92
N TRP A 408 -2.81 -18.13 16.13
CA TRP A 408 -2.86 -16.68 15.87
C TRP A 408 -1.51 -16.17 15.43
N ILE A 409 -1.52 -14.92 14.98
CA ILE A 409 -0.34 -14.20 14.57
C ILE A 409 0.41 -13.77 15.83
N GLN A 410 1.61 -14.31 16.01
CA GLN A 410 2.53 -13.87 17.05
C GLN A 410 3.36 -12.67 16.57
N LYS A 411 3.81 -12.69 15.31
CA LYS A 411 4.44 -11.56 14.63
C LYS A 411 3.83 -11.38 13.25
N SER A 412 3.30 -10.19 12.99
CA SER A 412 2.70 -9.82 11.71
C SER A 412 3.76 -9.36 10.70
N SER A 413 3.50 -9.62 9.42
CA SER A 413 4.27 -9.07 8.29
C SER A 413 4.11 -7.55 8.11
N GLY A 414 3.13 -6.95 8.80
CA GLY A 414 2.68 -5.58 8.59
C GLY A 414 1.65 -5.42 7.46
N ILE A 415 1.24 -6.53 6.81
CA ILE A 415 0.41 -6.51 5.60
C ILE A 415 -0.68 -7.59 5.71
N GLU A 416 -1.93 -7.15 5.88
CA GLU A 416 -3.08 -8.00 6.22
C GLU A 416 -3.29 -9.19 5.28
N SER A 417 -2.95 -9.05 3.99
CA SER A 417 -3.10 -10.14 3.01
C SER A 417 -2.15 -11.32 3.27
N PHE A 418 -0.91 -11.07 3.71
CA PHE A 418 0.03 -12.13 4.07
C PHE A 418 -0.34 -12.80 5.38
N ASP A 419 -0.65 -11.97 6.37
CA ASP A 419 -1.13 -12.38 7.69
C ASP A 419 -2.35 -13.30 7.59
N HIS A 420 -3.33 -12.90 6.78
CA HIS A 420 -4.54 -13.69 6.54
C HIS A 420 -4.25 -15.00 5.81
N GLU A 421 -3.38 -14.98 4.79
CA GLU A 421 -3.04 -16.19 4.06
C GLU A 421 -2.27 -17.18 4.96
N ALA A 422 -1.34 -16.70 5.79
CA ALA A 422 -0.61 -17.50 6.77
C ALA A 422 -1.55 -18.17 7.80
N LEU A 423 -2.54 -17.45 8.33
CA LEU A 423 -3.55 -18.05 9.20
C LEU A 423 -4.39 -19.11 8.46
N LYS A 424 -4.86 -18.78 7.27
CA LYS A 424 -5.71 -19.65 6.45
C LYS A 424 -5.03 -20.97 6.11
N ILE A 425 -3.75 -20.93 5.72
CA ILE A 425 -2.99 -22.13 5.34
C ILE A 425 -2.69 -23.02 6.56
N ALA A 426 -2.57 -22.43 7.75
CA ALA A 426 -2.20 -23.13 8.97
C ALA A 426 -3.38 -23.81 9.67
N LEU A 427 -4.61 -23.31 9.47
CA LEU A 427 -5.84 -23.88 10.04
C LEU A 427 -6.01 -25.40 9.83
N PRO A 428 -5.82 -25.96 8.62
CA PRO A 428 -5.99 -27.40 8.39
C PRO A 428 -4.80 -28.26 8.83
N TRP A 429 -3.69 -27.67 9.31
CA TRP A 429 -2.48 -28.45 9.60
C TRP A 429 -2.69 -29.56 10.65
N ARG A 430 -1.86 -30.59 10.49
CA ARG A 430 -1.70 -31.74 11.38
C ARG A 430 -0.22 -31.91 11.68
N PHE A 431 0.11 -31.96 12.95
CA PHE A 431 1.47 -32.17 13.42
C PHE A 431 1.59 -33.54 14.09
N MET A 432 2.82 -33.94 14.44
CA MET A 432 3.05 -35.17 15.18
C MET A 432 2.30 -35.15 16.53
N PRO A 433 1.52 -36.20 16.86
CA PRO A 433 0.79 -36.29 18.11
C PRO A 433 1.73 -36.53 19.30
N THR A 434 1.33 -36.07 20.48
CA THR A 434 2.01 -36.30 21.77
C THR A 434 0.99 -36.62 22.84
N SER A 435 1.40 -37.16 24.00
CA SER A 435 0.46 -37.51 25.08
C SER A 435 -0.33 -36.33 25.63
N GLU A 436 0.24 -35.12 25.62
CA GLU A 436 -0.34 -33.93 26.25
C GLU A 436 -0.66 -32.78 25.26
N GLY A 437 -0.17 -32.86 24.02
CA GLY A 437 -0.13 -31.71 23.11
C GLY A 437 1.01 -30.75 23.45
N TYR A 438 1.21 -29.71 22.64
CA TYR A 438 2.29 -28.74 22.81
C TYR A 438 2.00 -27.44 22.06
N ARG A 439 2.76 -26.37 22.35
CA ARG A 439 2.81 -25.16 21.53
C ARG A 439 4.09 -25.17 20.70
N GLN A 440 4.02 -24.63 19.49
CA GLN A 440 5.19 -24.31 18.68
C GLN A 440 4.99 -22.99 17.95
N ARG A 441 6.11 -22.43 17.48
CA ARG A 441 6.13 -21.29 16.58
C ARG A 441 6.44 -21.77 15.18
N VAL A 442 5.68 -21.29 14.20
CA VAL A 442 5.90 -21.59 12.80
C VAL A 442 6.13 -20.30 12.07
N ILE A 443 7.21 -20.19 11.31
CA ILE A 443 7.51 -19.03 10.49
C ILE A 443 7.04 -19.33 9.07
N VAL A 444 6.22 -18.45 8.52
CA VAL A 444 5.79 -18.48 7.13
C VAL A 444 6.46 -17.30 6.43
N ASN A 445 7.46 -17.59 5.61
CA ASN A 445 8.15 -16.58 4.82
C ASN A 445 7.55 -16.56 3.42
N PHE A 446 7.26 -15.35 2.93
CA PHE A 446 6.78 -15.10 1.60
C PHE A 446 7.85 -14.32 0.83
N ASP A 447 8.48 -14.99 -0.14
CA ASP A 447 9.53 -14.41 -0.97
C ASP A 447 8.99 -14.14 -2.37
N SER A 448 9.08 -12.90 -2.84
CA SER A 448 8.68 -12.59 -4.22
C SER A 448 9.71 -13.13 -5.20
N THR A 449 9.27 -13.79 -6.28
CA THR A 449 10.18 -14.13 -7.39
C THR A 449 10.34 -12.98 -8.39
N ARG A 450 9.61 -11.87 -8.20
CA ARG A 450 9.76 -10.64 -8.97
C ARG A 450 10.97 -9.83 -8.49
N LEU A 451 11.50 -9.02 -9.39
CA LEU A 451 12.61 -8.11 -9.13
C LEU A 451 12.09 -6.70 -8.81
N GLY A 452 12.81 -5.97 -7.97
CA GLY A 452 12.66 -4.51 -7.87
C GLY A 452 13.19 -3.82 -9.14
N TRP A 453 12.73 -2.60 -9.43
CA TRP A 453 13.11 -1.85 -10.64
C TRP A 453 14.62 -1.79 -10.89
N ASN A 454 15.43 -1.48 -9.89
CA ASN A 454 16.89 -1.42 -10.06
C ASN A 454 17.50 -2.75 -10.49
N GLN A 455 17.10 -3.86 -9.86
CA GLN A 455 17.64 -5.18 -10.17
C GLN A 455 17.14 -5.68 -11.53
N TYR A 456 15.86 -5.41 -11.83
CA TYR A 456 15.27 -5.68 -13.13
C TYR A 456 16.06 -5.00 -14.26
N MET A 457 16.39 -3.72 -14.11
CA MET A 457 17.15 -2.95 -15.10
C MET A 457 18.57 -3.50 -15.32
N ILE A 458 19.27 -3.88 -14.24
CA ILE A 458 20.60 -4.48 -14.30
C ILE A 458 20.58 -5.81 -15.07
N GLU A 459 19.57 -6.65 -14.83
CA GLU A 459 19.41 -7.92 -15.54
C GLU A 459 18.95 -7.73 -17.00
N GLN A 460 18.16 -6.69 -17.29
CA GLN A 460 17.59 -6.42 -18.61
C GLN A 460 18.61 -5.85 -19.60
N GLN A 461 19.44 -4.88 -19.19
CA GLN A 461 20.33 -4.14 -20.09
C GLN A 461 21.23 -5.02 -20.98
N PRO A 462 21.97 -6.03 -20.46
CA PRO A 462 22.82 -6.87 -21.32
C PRO A 462 22.00 -7.70 -22.32
N LEU A 463 20.74 -8.04 -21.99
CA LEU A 463 19.83 -8.74 -22.89
C LEU A 463 19.41 -7.84 -24.06
N LEU A 464 19.07 -6.57 -23.79
CA LEU A 464 18.70 -5.60 -24.82
C LEU A 464 19.86 -5.34 -25.78
N VAL A 465 21.08 -5.20 -25.26
CA VAL A 465 22.29 -5.02 -26.09
C VAL A 465 22.53 -6.24 -26.98
N ALA A 466 22.47 -7.46 -26.42
CA ALA A 466 22.66 -8.69 -27.19
C ALA A 466 21.58 -8.85 -28.27
N LEU A 467 20.32 -8.57 -27.93
CA LEU A 467 19.19 -8.62 -28.84
C LEU A 467 19.34 -7.61 -29.98
N ALA A 468 19.68 -6.35 -29.67
CA ALA A 468 19.94 -5.32 -30.67
C ALA A 468 21.05 -5.74 -31.63
N LYS A 469 22.18 -6.25 -31.12
CA LYS A 469 23.26 -6.77 -31.98
C LYS A 469 22.80 -7.94 -32.84
N GLY A 470 21.94 -8.83 -32.32
CA GLY A 470 21.30 -9.89 -33.11
C GLY A 470 20.47 -9.35 -34.28
N TYR A 471 19.64 -8.34 -34.03
CA TYR A 471 18.86 -7.65 -35.06
C TYR A 471 19.73 -6.92 -36.09
N ALA A 472 20.78 -6.24 -35.62
CA ALA A 472 21.74 -5.56 -36.49
C ALA A 472 22.39 -6.58 -37.44
N ARG A 473 22.83 -7.73 -36.94
CA ARG A 473 23.51 -8.77 -37.73
C ARG A 473 22.56 -9.64 -38.55
N GLN A 474 21.25 -9.50 -38.34
CA GLN A 474 20.22 -10.38 -38.88
C GLN A 474 20.47 -11.86 -38.58
N ASP A 475 21.00 -12.16 -37.39
CA ASP A 475 21.25 -13.54 -36.96
C ASP A 475 19.97 -14.12 -36.31
N PRO A 476 19.26 -15.05 -36.98
CA PRO A 476 18.00 -15.57 -36.45
C PRO A 476 18.16 -16.28 -35.12
N LYS A 477 19.31 -16.93 -34.88
CA LYS A 477 19.55 -17.67 -33.64
C LYS A 477 19.71 -16.71 -32.46
N SER A 478 20.50 -15.65 -32.62
CA SER A 478 20.68 -14.62 -31.60
C SER A 478 19.39 -13.85 -31.32
N ILE A 479 18.59 -13.56 -32.35
CA ILE A 479 17.29 -12.90 -32.19
C ILE A 479 16.33 -13.79 -31.37
N ILE A 480 16.13 -15.05 -31.77
CA ILE A 480 15.22 -15.96 -31.04
C ILE A 480 15.66 -16.13 -29.59
N LEU A 481 16.96 -16.34 -29.33
CA LEU A 481 17.47 -16.47 -27.97
C LEU A 481 17.28 -15.20 -27.14
N GLY A 482 17.49 -14.03 -27.74
CA GLY A 482 17.33 -12.75 -27.07
C GLY A 482 15.87 -12.42 -26.77
N GLU A 483 14.95 -12.67 -27.71
CA GLU A 483 13.50 -12.51 -27.49
C GLU A 483 13.00 -13.44 -26.37
N ASN A 484 13.39 -14.72 -26.38
CA ASN A 484 13.01 -15.67 -25.33
C ASN A 484 13.49 -15.22 -23.94
N LYS A 485 14.72 -14.71 -23.84
CA LYS A 485 15.26 -14.17 -22.57
C LYS A 485 14.56 -12.89 -22.15
N LEU A 486 14.15 -12.05 -23.10
CA LEU A 486 13.36 -10.85 -22.83
C LEU A 486 11.95 -11.24 -22.31
N GLU A 487 11.31 -12.25 -22.90
CA GLU A 487 10.05 -12.79 -22.39
C GLU A 487 10.20 -13.37 -20.97
N GLU A 488 11.28 -14.11 -20.71
CA GLU A 488 11.57 -14.68 -19.39
C GLU A 488 11.72 -13.58 -18.33
N ILE A 489 12.54 -12.55 -18.57
CA ILE A 489 12.74 -11.48 -17.59
C ILE A 489 11.48 -10.66 -17.36
N LEU A 490 10.62 -10.47 -18.37
CA LEU A 490 9.33 -9.79 -18.24
C LEU A 490 8.40 -10.50 -17.23
N THR A 491 8.49 -11.81 -17.08
CA THR A 491 7.72 -12.53 -16.03
C THR A 491 8.17 -12.16 -14.61
N ARG A 492 9.41 -11.69 -14.45
CA ARG A 492 10.01 -11.24 -13.20
C ARG A 492 9.95 -9.71 -13.03
N ALA A 493 9.25 -9.00 -13.92
CA ALA A 493 9.16 -7.55 -13.86
C ALA A 493 8.51 -7.05 -12.55
N PRO A 494 8.96 -5.90 -12.02
CA PRO A 494 8.34 -5.24 -10.87
C PRO A 494 6.88 -4.89 -11.14
N GLU A 495 6.11 -4.81 -10.07
CA GLU A 495 4.68 -4.52 -10.17
C GLU A 495 4.41 -3.06 -10.55
N LYS A 496 3.43 -2.85 -11.44
CA LYS A 496 2.94 -1.52 -11.79
C LYS A 496 2.02 -1.01 -10.66
N GLU A 497 2.19 0.23 -10.21
CA GLU A 497 1.27 0.84 -9.24
C GLU A 497 -0.18 0.74 -9.73
N SER A 498 -1.08 0.33 -8.83
CA SER A 498 -2.49 0.13 -9.16
C SER A 498 -3.34 1.33 -8.76
N ALA A 499 -4.30 1.66 -9.63
CA ALA A 499 -5.46 2.48 -9.30
C ALA A 499 -6.17 2.00 -8.03
N VAL A 500 -6.56 2.94 -7.16
CA VAL A 500 -7.36 2.73 -5.93
C VAL A 500 -8.46 1.67 -6.12
N VAL A 501 -8.52 0.74 -5.17
CA VAL A 501 -9.45 -0.39 -5.12
C VAL A 501 -10.90 0.10 -4.97
N SER A 502 -11.74 -0.15 -5.98
CA SER A 502 -13.20 -0.16 -5.84
C SER A 502 -13.64 -1.58 -5.47
N THR A 503 -14.39 -1.70 -4.38
CA THR A 503 -14.85 -2.95 -3.75
C THR A 503 -16.05 -3.62 -4.43
N GLY A 504 -16.33 -3.34 -5.71
CA GLY A 504 -17.48 -3.88 -6.45
C GLY A 504 -17.11 -4.96 -7.47
N TYR A 505 -17.76 -6.12 -7.38
CA TYR A 505 -17.70 -7.19 -8.40
C TYR A 505 -18.40 -6.74 -9.69
N ASP A 506 -17.63 -6.48 -10.75
CA ASP A 506 -18.14 -6.25 -12.11
C ASP A 506 -17.43 -7.21 -13.09
N PRO A 507 -18.13 -8.13 -13.77
CA PRO A 507 -17.54 -9.07 -14.72
C PRO A 507 -16.97 -8.42 -16.00
N TYR A 508 -17.23 -7.14 -16.27
CA TYR A 508 -16.59 -6.35 -17.34
C TYR A 508 -15.37 -5.54 -16.85
N SER A 509 -14.99 -5.72 -15.58
CA SER A 509 -14.00 -4.87 -14.93
C SER A 509 -12.58 -5.05 -15.44
N SER A 510 -12.17 -6.12 -16.11
CA SER A 510 -10.79 -6.22 -16.66
C SER A 510 -10.56 -5.20 -17.79
N TYR A 511 -11.47 -5.17 -18.77
CA TYR A 511 -11.41 -4.21 -19.88
C TYR A 511 -11.63 -2.77 -19.40
N GLN A 512 -12.59 -2.54 -18.49
CA GLN A 512 -12.77 -1.21 -17.89
C GLN A 512 -11.60 -0.79 -16.99
N ARG A 513 -10.88 -1.73 -16.36
CA ARG A 513 -9.71 -1.45 -15.51
C ARG A 513 -8.50 -1.04 -16.34
N GLU A 514 -8.19 -1.77 -17.41
CA GLU A 514 -7.11 -1.37 -18.32
C GLU A 514 -7.39 -0.01 -18.94
N TYR A 515 -8.64 0.22 -19.36
CA TYR A 515 -9.06 1.52 -19.85
C TYR A 515 -8.95 2.62 -18.78
N LYS A 516 -9.40 2.38 -17.54
CA LYS A 516 -9.28 3.34 -16.43
C LYS A 516 -7.83 3.60 -16.05
N LEU A 517 -6.97 2.58 -16.04
CA LEU A 517 -5.54 2.71 -15.74
C LEU A 517 -4.84 3.52 -16.84
N GLN A 518 -5.15 3.24 -18.12
CA GLN A 518 -4.67 4.07 -19.23
C GLN A 518 -5.16 5.52 -19.12
N GLN A 519 -6.41 5.75 -18.73
CA GLN A 519 -6.93 7.11 -18.52
C GLN A 519 -6.25 7.80 -17.33
N GLN A 520 -5.96 7.09 -16.25
CA GLN A 520 -5.23 7.63 -15.11
C GLN A 520 -3.78 7.95 -15.44
N ASN A 521 -3.08 7.08 -16.17
CA ASN A 521 -1.72 7.32 -16.63
C ASN A 521 -1.65 8.59 -17.49
N LYS A 522 -2.59 8.72 -18.44
CA LYS A 522 -2.73 9.93 -19.26
C LYS A 522 -3.08 11.17 -18.45
N THR A 523 -4.01 11.06 -17.50
CA THR A 523 -4.38 12.19 -16.63
C THR A 523 -3.19 12.64 -15.78
N LYS A 524 -2.41 11.69 -15.26
CA LYS A 524 -1.21 11.97 -14.47
C LYS A 524 -0.14 12.65 -15.34
N LEU A 525 0.13 12.15 -16.54
CA LEU A 525 1.02 12.81 -17.49
C LEU A 525 0.55 14.25 -17.80
N GLN A 526 -0.73 14.44 -18.09
CA GLN A 526 -1.29 15.78 -18.34
C GLN A 526 -1.12 16.73 -17.15
N SER A 527 -1.25 16.24 -15.93
CA SER A 527 -1.01 17.06 -14.73
C SER A 527 0.45 17.49 -14.61
N ILE A 528 1.39 16.57 -14.85
CA ILE A 528 2.83 16.85 -14.85
C ILE A 528 3.18 17.86 -15.94
N LEU A 529 2.64 17.70 -17.15
CA LEU A 529 2.88 18.63 -18.26
C LEU A 529 2.34 20.03 -17.98
N LYS A 530 1.19 20.14 -17.29
CA LYS A 530 0.63 21.43 -16.90
C LYS A 530 1.49 22.13 -15.85
N GLU A 531 2.02 21.37 -14.90
CA GLU A 531 2.92 21.91 -13.87
C GLU A 531 4.27 22.31 -14.46
N LEU A 532 4.81 21.52 -15.39
CA LEU A 532 6.01 21.84 -16.16
C LEU A 532 5.90 23.21 -16.86
N GLN A 533 4.73 23.52 -17.43
CA GLN A 533 4.45 24.82 -18.08
C GLN A 533 4.42 26.01 -17.10
N THR A 534 4.30 25.76 -15.80
CA THR A 534 4.24 26.79 -14.75
C THR A 534 5.57 27.02 -14.06
N LEU A 535 6.62 26.25 -14.40
CA LEU A 535 7.95 26.45 -13.83
C LEU A 535 8.48 27.86 -14.14
N PRO A 536 9.18 28.50 -13.19
CA PRO A 536 9.76 29.81 -13.41
C PRO A 536 10.81 29.73 -14.53
N LYS A 537 10.81 30.74 -15.41
CA LYS A 537 11.84 30.86 -16.44
C LYS A 537 13.20 31.13 -15.79
N GLY A 538 14.20 30.34 -16.15
CA GLY A 538 15.60 30.56 -15.87
C GLY A 538 16.14 31.80 -16.57
N LYS A 539 17.38 32.15 -16.25
CA LYS A 539 18.06 33.34 -16.82
C LYS A 539 18.44 33.14 -18.29
N ASN A 540 18.56 31.91 -18.74
CA ASN A 540 18.87 31.53 -20.10
C ASN A 540 18.19 30.18 -20.45
N ASN A 541 18.28 29.78 -21.71
CA ASN A 541 17.66 28.54 -22.18
C ASN A 541 18.20 27.29 -21.48
N HIS A 542 19.49 27.25 -21.11
CA HIS A 542 20.07 26.10 -20.40
C HIS A 542 19.45 25.92 -19.01
N GLU A 543 19.32 27.00 -18.24
CA GLU A 543 18.65 26.98 -16.93
C GLU A 543 17.18 26.57 -17.05
N ASP A 544 16.47 26.98 -18.11
CA ASP A 544 15.09 26.54 -18.37
C ASP A 544 14.99 25.01 -18.55
N TRP A 545 15.91 24.43 -19.33
CA TRP A 545 15.98 22.98 -19.53
C TRP A 545 16.38 22.23 -18.26
N ASP A 546 17.35 22.75 -17.51
CA ASP A 546 17.85 22.09 -16.29
C ASP A 546 16.79 22.09 -15.17
N ASN A 547 16.08 23.20 -14.97
CA ASN A 547 14.93 23.28 -14.05
C ASN A 547 13.84 22.28 -14.43
N SER A 548 13.55 22.17 -15.73
CA SER A 548 12.57 21.21 -16.26
C SER A 548 13.02 19.77 -16.00
N LEU A 549 14.29 19.44 -16.24
CA LEU A 549 14.84 18.12 -15.95
C LEU A 549 14.80 17.76 -14.48
N HIS A 550 15.11 18.70 -13.59
CA HIS A 550 15.08 18.46 -12.15
C HIS A 550 13.66 18.08 -11.71
N PHE A 551 12.67 18.89 -12.10
CA PHE A 551 11.26 18.63 -11.83
C PHE A 551 10.80 17.27 -12.41
N LEU A 552 11.13 16.99 -13.67
CA LEU A 552 10.74 15.74 -14.32
C LEU A 552 11.35 14.52 -13.63
N ASN A 553 12.62 14.59 -13.22
CA ASN A 553 13.27 13.49 -12.50
C ASN A 553 12.66 13.24 -11.11
N GLU A 554 12.23 14.28 -10.40
CA GLU A 554 11.46 14.12 -9.16
C GLU A 554 10.11 13.43 -9.43
N GLN A 555 9.39 13.85 -10.47
CA GLN A 555 8.13 13.20 -10.84
C GLN A 555 8.32 11.75 -11.27
N LEU A 556 9.43 11.43 -11.96
CA LEU A 556 9.75 10.06 -12.35
C LEU A 556 9.89 9.15 -11.13
N SER A 557 10.59 9.60 -10.08
CA SER A 557 10.78 8.81 -8.85
C SER A 557 9.46 8.37 -8.20
N LEU A 558 8.41 9.18 -8.37
CA LEU A 558 7.06 8.94 -7.85
C LEU A 558 6.15 8.18 -8.83
N ASN A 559 6.56 7.99 -10.09
CA ASN A 559 5.72 7.45 -11.16
C ASN A 559 6.47 6.45 -12.05
N GLN A 560 7.45 5.71 -11.51
CA GLN A 560 8.33 4.80 -12.28
C GLN A 560 7.57 3.68 -13.01
N SER A 561 6.36 3.32 -12.54
CA SER A 561 5.51 2.34 -13.20
C SER A 561 4.59 2.91 -14.30
N ASN A 562 4.58 4.23 -14.49
CA ASN A 562 3.74 4.89 -15.49
C ASN A 562 4.51 5.08 -16.81
N ASP A 563 4.27 4.16 -17.74
CA ASP A 563 4.88 4.14 -19.08
C ASP A 563 4.78 5.49 -19.82
N ASP A 564 3.65 6.21 -19.74
CA ASP A 564 3.49 7.50 -20.43
C ASP A 564 4.41 8.58 -19.85
N VAL A 565 4.62 8.58 -18.53
CA VAL A 565 5.52 9.52 -17.84
C VAL A 565 6.97 9.18 -18.17
N VAL A 566 7.36 7.91 -18.03
CA VAL A 566 8.74 7.45 -18.31
C VAL A 566 9.14 7.79 -19.74
N ARG A 567 8.29 7.48 -20.73
CA ARG A 567 8.56 7.78 -22.14
C ARG A 567 8.69 9.27 -22.43
N MET A 568 7.82 10.10 -21.83
CA MET A 568 7.90 11.55 -22.02
C MET A 568 9.23 12.10 -21.50
N ILE A 569 9.67 11.66 -20.32
CA ILE A 569 10.91 12.11 -19.69
C ILE A 569 12.13 11.65 -20.50
N ALA A 570 12.19 10.37 -20.90
CA ALA A 570 13.28 9.84 -21.72
C ALA A 570 13.44 10.64 -23.03
N ARG A 571 12.32 10.98 -23.69
CA ARG A 571 12.33 11.80 -24.90
C ARG A 571 12.76 13.24 -24.63
N PHE A 572 12.32 13.84 -23.52
CA PHE A 572 12.70 15.19 -23.14
C PHE A 572 14.20 15.31 -22.88
N GLU A 573 14.78 14.34 -22.15
CA GLU A 573 16.23 14.26 -21.91
C GLU A 573 17.01 14.11 -23.21
N LEU A 574 16.56 13.22 -24.11
CA LEU A 574 17.17 13.05 -25.42
C LEU A 574 17.06 14.32 -26.29
N GLN A 575 15.90 14.98 -26.28
CA GLN A 575 15.68 16.21 -27.01
C GLN A 575 16.63 17.30 -26.52
N TYR A 576 16.78 17.44 -25.21
CA TYR A 576 17.68 18.42 -24.64
C TYR A 576 19.15 18.11 -24.94
N TYR A 577 19.55 16.85 -24.85
CA TYR A 577 20.88 16.43 -25.29
C TYR A 577 21.16 16.85 -26.73
N ASN A 578 20.22 16.59 -27.66
CA ASN A 578 20.37 16.97 -29.05
C ASN A 578 20.46 18.50 -29.23
N VAL A 579 19.52 19.25 -28.66
CA VAL A 579 19.49 20.72 -28.75
C VAL A 579 20.75 21.34 -28.16
N GLY A 580 21.16 20.88 -26.98
CA GLY A 580 22.32 21.39 -26.29
C GLY A 580 23.60 21.16 -27.08
N VAL A 581 23.85 19.92 -27.50
CA VAL A 581 25.06 19.55 -28.26
C VAL A 581 25.14 20.29 -29.60
N ASN A 582 24.02 20.45 -30.32
CA ASN A 582 24.01 21.20 -31.59
C ASN A 582 24.41 22.68 -31.42
N ASN A 583 24.15 23.26 -30.23
CA ASN A 583 24.37 24.68 -29.95
C ASN A 583 25.67 24.96 -29.16
N LEU A 584 26.44 23.93 -28.76
CA LEU A 584 27.65 24.09 -27.94
C LEU A 584 28.66 25.07 -28.54
N ALA A 585 28.91 24.96 -29.85
CA ALA A 585 29.87 25.80 -30.55
C ALA A 585 29.36 27.22 -30.82
N GLN A 586 28.04 27.39 -30.99
CA GLN A 586 27.42 28.67 -31.34
C GLN A 586 27.06 29.51 -30.12
N SER A 587 26.87 28.88 -28.96
CA SER A 587 26.43 29.54 -27.73
C SER A 587 27.18 29.00 -26.50
N PRO A 588 28.52 29.17 -26.44
CA PRO A 588 29.35 28.58 -25.40
C PRO A 588 29.08 29.12 -23.99
N ASP A 589 28.57 30.35 -23.89
CA ASP A 589 28.22 31.00 -22.61
C ASP A 589 26.85 30.56 -22.05
N ILE A 590 26.05 29.85 -22.87
CA ILE A 590 24.71 29.39 -22.49
C ILE A 590 24.75 27.91 -22.09
N TYR A 591 25.41 27.06 -22.88
CA TYR A 591 25.41 25.61 -22.69
C TYR A 591 26.71 25.10 -22.03
N PRO A 592 26.64 24.13 -21.09
CA PRO A 592 27.82 23.56 -20.44
C PRO A 592 28.81 22.98 -21.44
N GLN A 593 30.08 23.39 -21.35
CA GLN A 593 31.14 22.86 -22.21
C GLN A 593 31.73 21.54 -21.69
N ASP A 594 31.38 21.16 -20.45
CA ASP A 594 31.82 19.93 -19.81
C ASP A 594 31.23 18.71 -20.52
N GLU A 595 32.12 17.80 -20.91
CA GLU A 595 31.77 16.56 -21.61
C GLU A 595 31.03 15.59 -20.70
N THR A 596 31.33 15.61 -19.40
CA THR A 596 30.74 14.67 -18.45
C THR A 596 29.25 14.94 -18.24
N TYR A 597 28.85 16.21 -18.23
CA TYR A 597 27.45 16.62 -18.17
C TYR A 597 26.60 16.02 -19.30
N TRP A 598 27.06 16.12 -20.55
CA TRP A 598 26.33 15.59 -21.71
C TRP A 598 26.33 14.06 -21.76
N GLN A 599 27.43 13.43 -21.34
CA GLN A 599 27.49 11.96 -21.20
C GLN A 599 26.49 11.47 -20.16
N ASP A 600 26.40 12.13 -19.01
CA ASP A 600 25.47 11.76 -17.93
C ASP A 600 24.02 11.97 -18.35
N LEU A 601 23.70 13.06 -19.05
CA LEU A 601 22.36 13.31 -19.59
C LEU A 601 21.95 12.23 -20.61
N LEU A 602 22.84 11.87 -21.53
CA LEU A 602 22.58 10.82 -22.52
C LEU A 602 22.40 9.44 -21.87
N LEU A 603 23.18 9.14 -20.83
CA LEU A 603 23.06 7.91 -20.05
C LEU A 603 21.72 7.84 -19.30
N LYS A 604 21.24 8.96 -18.73
CA LYS A 604 19.90 9.04 -18.12
C LYS A 604 18.80 8.75 -19.13
N ALA A 605 18.83 9.44 -20.28
CA ALA A 605 17.88 9.20 -21.37
C ALA A 605 17.87 7.73 -21.78
N ARG A 606 19.04 7.12 -21.94
CA ARG A 606 19.20 5.70 -22.26
C ARG A 606 18.56 4.80 -21.22
N ASN A 607 18.88 4.98 -19.93
CA ASN A 607 18.32 4.17 -18.84
C ASN A 607 16.79 4.32 -18.76
N HIS A 608 16.24 5.52 -19.01
CA HIS A 608 14.79 5.73 -19.02
C HIS A 608 14.11 5.12 -20.25
N PHE A 609 14.76 5.09 -21.41
CA PHE A 609 14.27 4.30 -22.54
C PHE A 609 14.33 2.79 -22.26
N GLU A 610 15.39 2.29 -21.62
CA GLU A 610 15.46 0.89 -21.19
C GLU A 610 14.32 0.55 -20.22
N LEU A 611 14.02 1.45 -19.27
CA LEU A 611 12.89 1.31 -18.35
C LEU A 611 11.56 1.26 -19.10
N ALA A 612 11.37 2.13 -20.09
CA ALA A 612 10.19 2.11 -20.94
C ALA A 612 10.08 0.81 -21.76
N ILE A 613 11.19 0.24 -22.27
CA ILE A 613 11.20 -1.08 -22.91
C ILE A 613 10.80 -2.16 -21.89
N GLY A 614 11.27 -2.03 -20.65
CA GLY A 614 10.89 -2.91 -19.54
C GLY A 614 9.40 -2.86 -19.17
N LEU A 615 8.79 -1.69 -19.31
CA LEU A 615 7.36 -1.48 -19.05
C LEU A 615 6.47 -1.98 -20.19
N ASP A 616 6.90 -1.76 -21.43
CA ASP A 616 6.23 -2.21 -22.65
C ASP A 616 7.22 -2.38 -23.82
N PRO A 617 7.71 -3.61 -24.09
CA PRO A 617 8.68 -3.87 -25.15
C PRO A 617 8.07 -3.82 -26.56
N THR A 618 6.75 -3.66 -26.69
CA THR A 618 6.06 -3.66 -27.99
C THR A 618 6.02 -2.26 -28.63
N LYS A 619 6.49 -1.24 -27.91
CA LYS A 619 6.45 0.17 -28.34
C LYS A 619 7.61 0.52 -29.28
N SER A 620 7.29 0.70 -30.56
CA SER A 620 8.28 1.06 -31.59
C SER A 620 9.06 2.35 -31.31
N ASP A 621 8.41 3.35 -30.72
CA ASP A 621 8.99 4.66 -30.41
C ASP A 621 10.09 4.58 -29.33
N VAL A 622 9.95 3.66 -28.38
CA VAL A 622 10.88 3.48 -27.28
C VAL A 622 12.18 2.84 -27.78
N TRP A 623 12.08 1.80 -28.61
CA TRP A 623 13.24 1.20 -29.27
C TRP A 623 13.96 2.19 -30.17
N LEU A 624 13.21 3.02 -30.90
CA LEU A 624 13.77 4.08 -31.74
C LEU A 624 14.53 5.12 -30.90
N GLY A 625 13.94 5.59 -29.79
CA GLY A 625 14.58 6.53 -28.88
C GLY A 625 15.83 5.96 -28.23
N TRP A 626 15.77 4.73 -27.71
CA TRP A 626 16.93 4.02 -27.17
C TRP A 626 18.05 3.90 -28.21
N GLY A 627 17.72 3.51 -29.44
CA GLY A 627 18.70 3.41 -30.55
C GLY A 627 19.39 4.74 -30.87
N ILE A 628 18.66 5.87 -30.81
CA ILE A 628 19.25 7.21 -31.02
C ILE A 628 20.25 7.55 -29.92
N THR A 629 20.07 7.07 -28.69
CA THR A 629 21.05 7.28 -27.60
C THR A 629 22.38 6.57 -27.83
N TRP A 630 22.42 5.58 -28.72
CA TRP A 630 23.63 4.81 -29.07
C TRP A 630 24.31 5.29 -30.35
N LEU A 631 23.68 6.22 -31.09
CA LEU A 631 24.10 6.63 -32.42
C LEU A 631 25.59 7.02 -32.51
N ASP A 632 26.11 7.68 -31.46
CA ASP A 632 27.50 8.14 -31.41
C ASP A 632 28.48 7.15 -30.77
N GLU A 633 28.00 6.25 -29.91
CA GLU A 633 28.85 5.32 -29.13
C GLU A 633 28.96 3.93 -29.76
N ASP A 634 27.82 3.32 -30.15
CA ASP A 634 27.76 1.98 -30.71
C ASP A 634 26.69 1.94 -31.83
N PRO A 635 27.09 2.23 -33.09
CA PRO A 635 26.16 2.25 -34.21
C PRO A 635 25.57 0.88 -34.54
N GLU A 636 26.18 -0.22 -34.08
CA GLU A 636 25.62 -1.57 -34.22
C GLU A 636 24.39 -1.74 -33.32
N ILE A 637 24.46 -1.28 -32.07
CA ILE A 637 23.30 -1.27 -31.15
C ILE A 637 22.20 -0.37 -31.72
N ALA A 638 22.55 0.83 -32.20
CA ALA A 638 21.59 1.74 -32.81
C ALA A 638 20.86 1.11 -34.01
N ALA A 639 21.60 0.48 -34.93
CA ALA A 639 21.05 -0.21 -36.09
C ALA A 639 20.09 -1.34 -35.69
N GLY A 640 20.48 -2.13 -34.68
CA GLY A 640 19.65 -3.18 -34.11
C GLY A 640 18.34 -2.71 -33.52
N ALA A 641 18.40 -1.65 -32.72
CA ALA A 641 17.23 -1.02 -32.13
C ALA A 641 16.29 -0.45 -33.21
N PHE A 642 16.83 0.15 -34.28
CA PHE A 642 16.03 0.63 -35.41
C PHE A 642 15.33 -0.51 -36.17
N ALA A 643 15.99 -1.65 -36.34
CA ALA A 643 15.37 -2.83 -36.93
C ALA A 643 14.25 -3.40 -36.06
N LYS A 644 14.44 -3.49 -34.74
CA LYS A 644 13.36 -3.88 -33.81
C LYS A 644 12.19 -2.91 -33.87
N ALA A 645 12.46 -1.60 -33.85
CA ALA A 645 11.43 -0.57 -33.99
C ALA A 645 10.65 -0.68 -35.32
N ALA A 646 11.34 -0.95 -36.43
CA ALA A 646 10.73 -1.16 -37.74
C ALA A 646 9.86 -2.43 -37.78
N GLN A 647 10.31 -3.52 -37.15
CA GLN A 647 9.52 -4.75 -37.02
C GLN A 647 8.22 -4.51 -36.22
N LEU A 648 8.27 -3.71 -35.16
CA LEU A 648 7.09 -3.38 -34.35
C LEU A 648 6.12 -2.42 -35.08
N LYS A 649 6.61 -1.66 -36.07
CA LYS A 649 5.79 -0.71 -36.84
C LYS A 649 4.86 -1.38 -37.86
N THR A 650 5.15 -2.61 -38.31
CA THR A 650 4.36 -3.30 -39.33
C THR A 650 2.97 -3.75 -38.86
N GLU A 651 2.61 -3.52 -37.59
CA GLU A 651 1.25 -3.61 -37.08
C GLU A 651 0.53 -2.25 -37.28
N ASP A 652 -0.13 -2.07 -38.43
CA ASP A 652 -0.86 -0.85 -38.80
C ASP A 652 -1.98 -0.52 -37.80
N SER A 653 -1.68 0.33 -36.80
CA SER A 653 -2.64 0.82 -35.82
C SER A 653 -2.54 2.33 -35.63
N LEU A 654 -3.68 2.98 -35.35
CA LEU A 654 -3.70 4.43 -35.05
C LEU A 654 -2.86 4.78 -33.81
N ALA A 655 -2.70 3.82 -32.88
CA ALA A 655 -1.87 3.95 -31.70
C ALA A 655 -0.36 4.02 -32.03
N SER A 656 0.14 3.18 -32.94
CA SER A 656 1.55 3.23 -33.37
C SER A 656 1.87 4.52 -34.12
N THR A 657 0.89 5.05 -34.87
CA THR A 657 1.01 6.36 -35.56
C THR A 657 1.14 7.53 -34.58
N LEU A 658 0.32 7.57 -33.52
CA LEU A 658 0.39 8.61 -32.49
C LEU A 658 1.69 8.54 -31.67
N GLN A 659 2.15 7.34 -31.31
CA GLN A 659 3.42 7.14 -30.61
C GLN A 659 4.61 7.69 -31.41
N MET A 660 4.64 7.42 -32.72
CA MET A 660 5.66 7.95 -33.62
C MET A 660 5.58 9.47 -33.81
N LEU A 661 4.39 10.07 -33.68
CA LEU A 661 4.23 11.53 -33.75
C LEU A 661 4.91 12.24 -32.57
N GLU A 662 4.81 11.67 -31.36
CA GLU A 662 5.46 12.23 -30.18
C GLU A 662 6.99 12.11 -30.26
N MET A 663 7.48 10.95 -30.73
CA MET A 663 8.91 10.75 -30.96
C MET A 663 9.45 11.66 -32.07
N ARG A 664 8.61 12.07 -33.04
CA ARG A 664 8.99 12.99 -34.11
C ARG A 664 9.52 14.33 -33.57
N MET A 665 9.01 14.81 -32.43
CA MET A 665 9.52 16.05 -31.83
C MET A 665 10.96 15.91 -31.37
N ALA A 666 11.31 14.80 -30.71
CA ALA A 666 12.70 14.50 -30.35
C ALA A 666 13.56 14.26 -31.59
N MET A 667 13.05 13.57 -32.61
CA MET A 667 13.79 13.34 -33.86
C MET A 667 14.06 14.62 -34.66
N ASN A 668 13.15 15.59 -34.65
CA ASN A 668 13.33 16.87 -35.34
C ASN A 668 14.48 17.70 -34.76
N THR A 669 15.00 17.34 -33.58
CA THR A 669 16.19 17.97 -33.00
C THR A 669 17.51 17.30 -33.42
N LEU A 670 17.45 16.18 -34.15
CA LEU A 670 18.63 15.64 -34.81
C LEU A 670 18.98 16.53 -35.99
N GLU A 671 20.19 17.09 -35.96
CA GLU A 671 20.70 17.95 -37.02
C GLU A 671 22.12 17.53 -37.41
N GLY A 672 22.59 18.07 -38.54
CA GLY A 672 23.93 17.85 -39.06
C GLY A 672 24.33 16.37 -39.15
N VAL A 673 25.54 16.08 -38.67
CA VAL A 673 26.14 14.74 -38.72
C VAL A 673 25.26 13.68 -38.08
N ARG A 674 24.63 13.94 -36.94
CA ARG A 674 23.80 12.94 -36.24
C ARG A 674 22.54 12.59 -37.03
N LEU A 675 21.90 13.57 -37.67
CA LEU A 675 20.78 13.30 -38.58
C LEU A 675 21.22 12.42 -39.76
N GLU A 676 22.38 12.73 -40.36
CA GLU A 676 22.91 11.95 -41.48
C GLU A 676 23.20 10.50 -41.09
N ARG A 677 23.83 10.28 -39.93
CA ARG A 677 24.11 8.93 -39.39
C ARG A 677 22.82 8.15 -39.18
N TYR A 678 21.81 8.77 -38.58
CA TYR A 678 20.51 8.15 -38.36
C TYR A 678 19.84 7.74 -39.68
N GLN A 679 19.75 8.66 -40.65
CA GLN A 679 19.10 8.40 -41.94
C GLN A 679 19.79 7.26 -42.71
N THR A 680 21.12 7.26 -42.76
CA THR A 680 21.89 6.21 -43.46
C THR A 680 21.80 4.87 -42.76
N LEU A 681 21.94 4.81 -41.43
CA LEU A 681 21.79 3.55 -40.68
C LEU A 681 20.40 2.97 -40.87
N ARG A 682 19.36 3.79 -40.77
CA ARG A 682 17.98 3.35 -40.99
C ARG A 682 17.76 2.82 -42.40
N ALA A 683 18.21 3.55 -43.42
CA ALA A 683 18.09 3.11 -44.82
C ALA A 683 18.80 1.78 -45.08
N ARG A 684 19.97 1.56 -44.48
CA ARG A 684 20.70 0.29 -44.57
C ARG A 684 19.94 -0.87 -43.91
N MET A 685 19.28 -0.63 -42.77
CA MET A 685 18.47 -1.68 -42.12
C MET A 685 17.26 -2.07 -42.95
N ASP A 686 16.55 -1.11 -43.54
CA ASP A 686 15.40 -1.36 -44.43
C ASP A 686 15.81 -2.18 -45.66
N MET A 687 17.07 -2.04 -46.11
CA MET A 687 17.62 -2.73 -47.28
C MET A 687 18.40 -4.01 -46.99
N ARG A 688 18.51 -4.43 -45.72
CA ARG A 688 19.36 -5.55 -45.28
C ARG A 688 20.85 -5.41 -45.60
N TYR A 689 21.39 -4.20 -45.42
CA TYR A 689 22.74 -3.80 -45.80
C TYR A 689 22.99 -3.82 -47.31
N LEU A 690 24.01 -3.08 -47.75
CA LEU A 690 24.40 -2.97 -49.16
C LEU A 690 24.51 -4.36 -49.81
N PRO A 691 23.74 -4.65 -50.88
CA PRO A 691 23.90 -5.87 -51.67
C PRO A 691 25.34 -6.00 -52.20
N GLU A 692 25.87 -7.22 -52.21
CA GLU A 692 27.22 -7.49 -52.74
C GLU A 692 27.30 -7.11 -54.23
N GLY A 693 28.35 -6.38 -54.62
CA GLY A 693 28.62 -6.02 -56.02
C GLY A 693 28.02 -4.69 -56.50
N ILE A 694 27.49 -3.85 -55.60
CA ILE A 694 27.02 -2.50 -55.96
C ILE A 694 28.17 -1.48 -55.78
N GLU A 695 28.62 -0.87 -56.87
CA GLU A 695 29.47 0.32 -56.81
C GLU A 695 28.69 1.48 -56.20
N THR A 696 29.22 2.10 -55.15
CA THR A 696 28.65 3.30 -54.52
C THR A 696 28.65 4.43 -55.53
N ASN A 697 27.48 4.87 -56.01
CA ASN A 697 27.39 5.97 -56.96
C ASN A 697 27.57 7.30 -56.21
N LEU A 698 28.73 7.93 -56.40
CA LEU A 698 29.29 9.06 -55.63
C LEU A 698 28.77 10.44 -56.06
N ILE A 699 27.49 10.57 -56.39
CA ILE A 699 26.92 11.87 -56.78
C ILE A 699 25.78 12.20 -55.82
N HIS A 700 26.03 13.09 -54.86
CA HIS A 700 25.27 14.32 -54.56
C HIS A 700 25.80 15.01 -53.29
N ASP A 701 25.64 16.34 -53.26
CA ASP A 701 25.93 17.22 -52.13
C ASP A 701 25.19 16.80 -50.86
N TYR A 702 25.83 17.03 -49.72
CA TYR A 702 25.48 16.52 -48.39
C TYR A 702 24.11 17.00 -47.82
N LEU A 703 23.32 17.80 -48.56
CA LEU A 703 22.09 18.45 -48.06
C LEU A 703 20.93 18.46 -49.09
N SER A 704 20.65 17.33 -49.73
CA SER A 704 19.48 17.19 -50.62
C SER A 704 18.38 16.33 -49.99
N ASP A 705 17.17 16.89 -49.88
CA ASP A 705 15.92 16.20 -49.50
C ASP A 705 15.44 15.17 -50.54
N ASP A 706 16.18 14.99 -51.66
CA ASP A 706 15.74 14.21 -52.83
C ASP A 706 16.42 12.82 -52.97
N LEU A 707 17.13 12.34 -51.94
CA LEU A 707 17.80 11.03 -52.01
C LEU A 707 16.82 9.87 -51.83
N THR A 708 16.84 8.91 -52.77
CA THR A 708 16.12 7.63 -52.63
C THR A 708 16.71 6.79 -51.49
N GLN A 709 15.92 5.89 -50.91
CA GLN A 709 16.39 4.96 -49.86
C GLN A 709 17.65 4.19 -50.27
N ILE A 710 17.76 3.81 -51.55
CA ILE A 710 18.93 3.12 -52.11
C ILE A 710 20.17 4.02 -52.07
N GLN A 711 20.05 5.28 -52.46
CA GLN A 711 21.15 6.24 -52.41
C GLN A 711 21.57 6.53 -50.96
N LEU A 712 20.62 6.66 -50.03
CA LEU A 712 20.92 6.83 -48.60
C LEU A 712 21.67 5.65 -48.00
N ALA A 713 21.33 4.41 -48.40
CA ALA A 713 21.99 3.21 -47.92
C ALA A 713 23.42 3.04 -48.47
N GLN A 714 23.68 3.55 -49.67
CA GLN A 714 25.00 3.51 -50.34
C GLN A 714 26.00 4.55 -49.82
N ARG A 715 25.53 5.57 -49.10
CA ARG A 715 26.37 6.65 -48.56
C ARG A 715 27.28 6.13 -47.44
N PRO A 716 28.59 6.48 -47.40
CA PRO A 716 29.44 6.22 -46.23
C PRO A 716 28.94 7.02 -45.02
N ILE A 717 28.87 6.39 -43.85
CA ILE A 717 28.39 7.06 -42.63
C ILE A 717 29.45 8.09 -42.17
N PRO A 718 29.09 9.37 -41.95
CA PRO A 718 30.06 10.37 -41.54
C PRO A 718 30.61 10.10 -40.14
N LYS A 719 31.83 10.61 -39.87
CA LYS A 719 32.47 10.58 -38.55
C LYS A 719 31.56 11.24 -37.52
N THR A 720 31.61 10.79 -36.26
CA THR A 720 30.96 11.46 -35.11
C THR A 720 31.20 12.97 -35.14
N ASP A 721 30.17 13.75 -34.80
CA ASP A 721 30.26 15.21 -34.72
C ASP A 721 31.44 15.60 -33.80
N PRO A 722 32.35 16.50 -34.21
CA PRO A 722 33.42 17.01 -33.34
C PRO A 722 32.91 17.63 -32.03
N ASN A 723 31.65 18.11 -32.02
CA ASN A 723 30.97 18.62 -30.83
C ASN A 723 30.23 17.53 -30.04
N SER A 724 30.10 16.31 -30.58
CA SER A 724 29.63 15.17 -29.79
C SER A 724 30.66 14.90 -28.71
N LYS A 725 30.36 15.35 -27.49
CA LYS A 725 31.19 15.17 -26.29
C LYS A 725 31.20 13.73 -25.79
N VAL A 726 30.73 12.80 -26.61
CA VAL A 726 30.52 11.40 -26.28
C VAL A 726 31.45 10.57 -27.15
N VAL A 727 32.39 9.88 -26.50
CA VAL A 727 33.41 9.07 -27.18
C VAL A 727 33.09 7.59 -26.96
N ARG A 728 33.10 6.81 -28.06
CA ARG A 728 33.11 5.35 -27.99
C ARG A 728 34.28 4.90 -27.10
N LYS A 729 33.98 4.41 -25.90
CA LYS A 729 34.98 3.76 -25.05
C LYS A 729 35.23 2.35 -25.61
N PRO A 730 36.49 1.89 -25.77
CA PRO A 730 36.76 0.52 -26.16
C PRO A 730 36.07 -0.41 -25.16
N LEU A 731 35.29 -1.37 -25.68
CA LEU A 731 34.50 -2.29 -24.86
C LEU A 731 35.42 -3.26 -24.10
N ASN A 732 36.63 -3.48 -24.60
CA ASN A 732 37.67 -4.26 -23.95
C ASN A 732 38.68 -3.34 -23.24
N LYS A 733 38.44 -3.03 -21.95
CA LYS A 733 39.35 -2.22 -21.12
C LYS A 733 40.55 -2.99 -20.57
N ASN A 734 40.58 -4.32 -20.75
CA ASN A 734 41.72 -5.11 -20.32
C ASN A 734 42.86 -4.89 -21.32
N ASN A 735 44.02 -4.43 -20.84
CA ASN A 735 45.27 -4.51 -21.58
C ASN A 735 45.62 -6.00 -21.73
N ILE A 736 44.99 -6.68 -22.67
CA ILE A 736 45.23 -8.09 -22.97
C ILE A 736 46.57 -8.15 -23.69
N GLU A 737 47.65 -8.42 -22.96
CA GLU A 737 48.99 -8.55 -23.55
C GLU A 737 49.15 -9.84 -24.39
N GLN A 738 48.33 -10.87 -24.12
CA GLN A 738 48.36 -12.16 -24.83
C GLN A 738 46.94 -12.65 -25.18
N SER A 739 46.69 -12.90 -26.46
CA SER A 739 45.43 -13.42 -27.00
C SER A 739 45.43 -14.96 -26.98
N ASN A 740 44.32 -15.59 -26.56
CA ASN A 740 44.13 -17.04 -26.72
C ASN A 740 43.40 -17.41 -28.03
N ARG A 741 43.41 -16.47 -28.97
CA ARG A 741 42.93 -16.62 -30.34
C ARG A 741 43.98 -16.05 -31.28
N LEU A 742 44.28 -16.81 -32.33
CA LEU A 742 45.11 -16.39 -33.45
C LEU A 742 44.20 -15.81 -34.53
N PHE A 743 44.40 -14.54 -34.87
CA PHE A 743 43.64 -13.85 -35.91
C PHE A 743 44.47 -13.71 -37.19
N SER A 744 43.83 -13.94 -38.33
CA SER A 744 44.36 -13.68 -39.66
C SER A 744 43.40 -12.77 -40.41
N ILE A 745 43.92 -11.74 -41.07
CA ILE A 745 43.12 -10.77 -41.81
C ILE A 745 43.71 -10.64 -43.19
N ASP A 746 42.88 -10.83 -44.21
CA ASP A 746 43.30 -10.62 -45.58
C ASP A 746 43.19 -9.13 -45.94
N PHE A 747 44.33 -8.43 -45.85
CA PHE A 747 44.43 -7.03 -46.25
C PHE A 747 44.68 -6.85 -47.75
N SER A 748 44.82 -7.93 -48.54
CA SER A 748 45.32 -7.88 -49.92
C SER A 748 44.39 -7.17 -50.91
N GLY A 749 43.13 -6.90 -50.53
CA GLY A 749 42.18 -6.08 -51.30
C GLY A 749 41.83 -4.71 -50.68
N ALA A 750 42.34 -4.37 -49.49
CA ALA A 750 41.83 -3.27 -48.67
C ALA A 750 42.64 -1.97 -48.74
N ASN A 751 43.80 -1.94 -49.43
CA ASN A 751 44.70 -0.77 -49.52
C ASN A 751 45.00 -0.11 -48.16
N ILE A 752 45.34 -0.93 -47.15
CA ILE A 752 45.69 -0.51 -45.79
C ILE A 752 47.18 -0.15 -45.67
N LYS A 753 47.49 0.85 -44.84
CA LYS A 753 48.87 1.24 -44.49
C LYS A 753 49.52 0.17 -43.62
N GLU A 754 50.69 -0.35 -44.01
CA GLU A 754 51.37 -1.49 -43.36
C GLU A 754 51.51 -1.35 -41.83
N ASN A 755 51.87 -0.16 -41.33
CA ASN A 755 52.04 0.11 -39.90
C ASN A 755 50.73 0.17 -39.07
N SER A 756 49.57 -0.01 -39.72
CA SER A 756 48.24 0.11 -39.12
C SER A 756 47.47 -1.22 -39.10
N GLN A 757 48.11 -2.34 -39.44
CA GLN A 757 47.54 -3.69 -39.46
C GLN A 757 47.49 -4.33 -38.05
N LYS A 758 46.78 -3.69 -37.12
CA LYS A 758 46.61 -4.25 -35.77
C LYS A 758 45.66 -5.45 -35.79
N LEU A 759 46.14 -6.61 -35.33
CA LEU A 759 45.28 -7.78 -35.16
C LEU A 759 44.47 -7.67 -33.86
N PRO A 760 43.25 -8.24 -33.83
CA PRO A 760 42.44 -8.34 -32.63
C PRO A 760 43.17 -9.12 -31.53
N GLN A 761 42.95 -8.72 -30.27
CA GLN A 761 43.44 -9.42 -29.09
C GLN A 761 42.27 -9.69 -28.15
N VAL A 762 42.02 -10.97 -27.86
CA VAL A 762 40.94 -11.39 -26.97
C VAL A 762 41.31 -12.65 -26.22
N THR A 763 40.85 -12.74 -24.97
CA THR A 763 40.86 -14.00 -24.21
C THR A 763 39.42 -14.39 -23.94
N VAL A 764 39.00 -15.53 -24.49
CA VAL A 764 37.63 -16.06 -24.34
C VAL A 764 37.65 -17.44 -23.67
N PRO A 765 36.57 -17.85 -22.96
CA PRO A 765 36.49 -19.17 -22.33
C PRO A 765 36.58 -20.35 -23.32
N GLU A 766 36.91 -21.55 -22.83
CA GLU A 766 37.12 -22.75 -23.67
C GLU A 766 35.90 -23.17 -24.49
N ASN A 767 34.70 -22.79 -24.04
CA ASN A 767 33.44 -23.07 -24.72
C ASN A 767 33.15 -22.12 -25.90
N ALA A 768 33.94 -21.06 -26.09
CA ALA A 768 33.81 -20.19 -27.24
C ALA A 768 34.27 -20.89 -28.54
N PRO A 769 33.79 -20.46 -29.71
CA PRO A 769 34.21 -21.00 -31.00
C PRO A 769 35.74 -21.07 -31.12
N LYS A 770 36.25 -22.22 -31.60
CA LYS A 770 37.68 -22.48 -31.75
C LYS A 770 38.23 -21.92 -33.07
N MET A 771 37.38 -21.82 -34.09
CA MET A 771 37.71 -21.19 -35.36
C MET A 771 36.45 -20.61 -35.98
N GLY A 772 36.63 -19.65 -36.88
CA GLY A 772 35.52 -19.05 -37.63
C GLY A 772 35.97 -17.84 -38.44
N ASP A 773 35.03 -17.34 -39.23
CA ASP A 773 35.22 -16.16 -40.07
C ASP A 773 34.24 -15.07 -39.63
N ILE A 774 34.73 -13.84 -39.55
CA ILE A 774 33.95 -12.63 -39.28
C ILE A 774 34.01 -11.75 -40.52
N ILE A 775 32.87 -11.22 -40.96
CA ILE A 775 32.79 -10.26 -42.06
C ILE A 775 32.43 -8.90 -41.47
N LEU A 776 33.35 -7.95 -41.60
CA LEU A 776 33.17 -6.55 -41.21
C LEU A 776 32.69 -5.73 -42.39
N GLN A 777 31.80 -4.77 -42.13
CA GLN A 777 31.51 -3.64 -43.01
C GLN A 777 32.04 -2.37 -42.38
N LEU A 778 32.95 -1.69 -43.07
CA LEU A 778 33.59 -0.47 -42.60
C LEU A 778 33.19 0.70 -43.49
N ASP A 779 32.74 1.78 -42.86
CA ASP A 779 32.65 3.10 -43.48
C ASP A 779 33.94 3.87 -43.21
N LEU A 780 34.51 4.45 -44.25
CA LEU A 780 35.75 5.22 -44.21
C LEU A 780 35.47 6.68 -44.55
N ASP A 781 36.09 7.60 -43.83
CA ASP A 781 36.14 9.01 -44.23
C ASP A 781 37.11 9.24 -45.41
N ALA A 782 37.21 10.48 -45.86
CA ALA A 782 38.07 10.86 -46.99
C ALA A 782 39.56 10.59 -46.69
N GLU A 783 39.96 10.65 -45.42
CA GLU A 783 41.31 10.39 -44.93
C GLU A 783 41.62 8.89 -44.79
N GLY A 784 40.62 8.02 -44.99
CA GLY A 784 40.76 6.57 -44.86
C GLY A 784 40.73 6.09 -43.40
N ILE A 785 40.07 6.84 -42.51
CA ILE A 785 39.86 6.47 -41.11
C ILE A 785 38.46 5.84 -40.99
N PRO A 786 38.34 4.66 -40.35
CA PRO A 786 37.05 4.06 -40.06
C PRO A 786 36.16 4.97 -39.20
N THR A 787 34.99 5.32 -39.72
CA THR A 787 33.96 6.13 -39.03
C THR A 787 32.92 5.25 -38.37
N VAL A 788 32.53 4.16 -39.02
CA VAL A 788 31.62 3.12 -38.49
C VAL A 788 32.16 1.75 -38.86
N VAL A 789 32.14 0.83 -37.90
CA VAL A 789 32.45 -0.58 -38.11
C VAL A 789 31.25 -1.40 -37.64
N MET A 790 30.71 -2.23 -38.54
CA MET A 790 29.59 -3.13 -38.27
C MET A 790 29.98 -4.56 -38.62
N ILE A 791 29.35 -5.53 -37.95
CA ILE A 791 29.52 -6.94 -38.27
C ILE A 791 28.38 -7.38 -39.19
N LYS A 792 28.72 -7.79 -40.41
CA LYS A 792 27.78 -8.38 -41.36
C LYS A 792 27.58 -9.88 -41.09
N SER A 793 28.63 -10.56 -40.65
CA SER A 793 28.58 -11.97 -40.22
C SER A 793 29.53 -12.15 -39.04
N GLY A 794 29.02 -12.61 -37.90
CA GLY A 794 29.77 -12.68 -36.64
C GLY A 794 30.30 -14.07 -36.32
N SER A 795 31.19 -14.13 -35.34
CA SER A 795 31.82 -15.38 -34.87
C SER A 795 30.90 -16.29 -34.07
N GLY A 796 29.73 -15.79 -33.63
CA GLY A 796 28.88 -16.42 -32.63
C GLY A 796 29.33 -16.17 -31.18
N ASN A 797 30.34 -15.32 -30.96
CA ASN A 797 30.77 -14.89 -29.62
C ASN A 797 31.02 -13.37 -29.57
N LEU A 798 30.27 -12.66 -28.72
CA LEU A 798 30.33 -11.20 -28.61
C LEU A 798 31.71 -10.66 -28.20
N GLN A 799 32.52 -11.40 -27.44
CA GLN A 799 33.84 -10.93 -27.02
C GLN A 799 34.83 -10.95 -28.19
N ILE A 800 34.79 -12.00 -29.01
CA ILE A 800 35.60 -12.08 -30.24
C ILE A 800 35.19 -10.94 -31.18
N ASP A 801 33.89 -10.82 -31.43
CA ASP A 801 33.29 -9.80 -32.30
C ASP A 801 33.68 -8.37 -31.87
N ASN A 802 33.53 -8.04 -30.59
CA ASN A 802 33.89 -6.72 -30.06
C ASN A 802 35.40 -6.44 -30.17
N ALA A 803 36.26 -7.44 -29.94
CA ALA A 803 37.71 -7.28 -30.10
C ALA A 803 38.10 -7.00 -31.55
N VAL A 804 37.40 -7.64 -32.50
CA VAL A 804 37.58 -7.36 -33.93
C VAL A 804 37.14 -5.94 -34.28
N ILE A 805 35.99 -5.48 -33.78
CA ILE A 805 35.52 -4.10 -33.97
C ILE A 805 36.53 -3.09 -33.39
N ASP A 806 37.01 -3.31 -32.16
CA ASP A 806 37.97 -2.42 -31.49
C ASP A 806 39.31 -2.31 -32.22
N ALA A 807 39.79 -3.41 -32.80
CA ALA A 807 40.97 -3.41 -33.67
C ALA A 807 40.70 -2.67 -34.98
N ALA A 808 39.54 -2.89 -35.59
CA ALA A 808 39.16 -2.31 -36.87
C ALA A 808 39.14 -0.77 -36.86
N TYR A 809 38.67 -0.14 -35.78
CA TYR A 809 38.71 1.33 -35.62
C TYR A 809 40.15 1.91 -35.61
N GLN A 810 41.16 1.08 -35.37
CA GLN A 810 42.57 1.49 -35.36
C GLN A 810 43.25 1.32 -36.72
N TRP A 811 42.61 0.65 -37.68
CA TRP A 811 43.14 0.50 -39.04
C TRP A 811 43.14 1.83 -39.78
N ARG A 812 44.06 1.98 -40.73
CA ARG A 812 44.19 3.18 -41.56
C ARG A 812 44.34 2.78 -43.01
N PHE A 813 43.46 3.33 -43.82
CA PHE A 813 43.36 3.06 -45.25
C PHE A 813 44.04 4.20 -46.02
N SER A 814 44.42 3.91 -47.27
CA SER A 814 44.86 4.95 -48.19
C SER A 814 43.72 5.93 -48.50
N ASN A 815 44.06 7.20 -48.70
CA ASN A 815 43.08 8.28 -48.92
C ASN A 815 42.15 7.94 -50.10
N THR A 816 40.84 7.99 -49.86
CA THR A 816 39.79 7.58 -50.81
C THR A 816 39.20 8.77 -51.58
N LYS A 817 39.67 10.00 -51.30
CA LYS A 817 39.21 11.32 -51.78
C LYS A 817 37.77 11.69 -51.44
N LYS A 818 36.85 10.73 -51.22
CA LYS A 818 35.41 10.97 -51.04
C LYS A 818 34.70 10.06 -50.02
N GLY A 819 35.45 9.32 -49.20
CA GLY A 819 34.88 8.30 -48.29
C GLY A 819 34.38 7.07 -49.05
N SER A 820 34.31 5.92 -48.39
CA SER A 820 33.92 4.65 -49.03
C SER A 820 33.40 3.63 -48.03
N THR A 821 32.62 2.65 -48.50
CA THR A 821 32.26 1.46 -47.71
C THR A 821 33.08 0.26 -48.21
N THR A 822 33.65 -0.54 -47.31
CA THR A 822 34.43 -1.75 -47.65
C THR A 822 34.07 -2.94 -46.77
N LEU A 823 34.28 -4.15 -47.29
CA LEU A 823 34.11 -5.41 -46.56
C LEU A 823 35.48 -6.03 -46.25
N ILE A 824 35.69 -6.49 -45.01
CA ILE A 824 36.93 -7.15 -44.59
C ILE A 824 36.59 -8.47 -43.91
N SER A 825 37.27 -9.54 -44.33
CA SER A 825 37.18 -10.85 -43.68
C SER A 825 38.28 -10.99 -42.63
N VAL A 826 37.89 -11.42 -41.44
CA VAL A 826 38.77 -11.70 -40.30
C VAL A 826 38.56 -13.13 -39.89
N GLN A 827 39.58 -13.97 -40.08
CA GLN A 827 39.56 -15.36 -39.66
C GLN A 827 40.19 -15.47 -38.27
N PHE A 828 39.69 -16.38 -37.45
CA PHE A 828 40.32 -16.70 -36.17
C PHE A 828 40.43 -18.21 -35.96
N SER A 829 41.41 -18.61 -35.16
CA SER A 829 41.66 -19.98 -34.73
C SER A 829 42.20 -20.00 -33.30
N LEU A 830 42.20 -21.17 -32.66
CA LEU A 830 42.72 -21.37 -31.30
C LEU A 830 44.25 -21.33 -31.27
#